data_AF-A0A9W6DQP0-F1
#
_entry.id   AF-A0A9W6DQP0-F1
#
_cell.length_a   1.000
_cell.length_b   1.000
_cell.length_c   1.000
_cell.angle_alpha   90.00
_cell.angle_beta   90.00
_cell.angle_gamma   90.00
#
_symmetry.space_group_name_H-M   'P 1'
#
loop_
_entity.id
_entity.type
_entity.pdbx_description
1 polymer ?
#
loop_
_entity_poly.entity_id
_entity_poly.type
_entity_poly.pdbx_seq_one_letter_code
_entity_poly.pdbx_strand_id
1 'polypeptide(L)'
;MPTIGQIYQFPKTEEDPSTVGTTYGDISILGQKTRKIQFANPLTQAILFLHPHLTQTYNPLKGRTLSTNGPIRAGELLMADLPYAVLPTVAVGGGDNFLCSNLGCSRRVSRHAANSVTCETGCSLDVWWCNESCKDEDQARHDFECAWLKKYSPVLRQELGDHDYYMLWIVIRLLAARYLEIQGTTPTNVHQQYTFQDRFVSGWKGVQLLRSNRDSWPTSQLQHWSTLAEKYLLQSSLLPETLDLDTLVDLICAEETNVFELCPGPTEIIPHQSPGVKRGTQYGLAVFLRITLANHSCAPNVTHQADDRGRMMVTALRDIAPGEECCTSYFDLSEYVDLQARRKKTQELFTFTYYQVTATRSTIAQLLNTIDSHRTAAQYLTHFTTPHQSPTQQPFAVIKVGGAILDTHLHTLASSLAFFSRMGLYPVIVHGAGPQLNKILEDAGVEPHFEEGIRVTDGHTLSIARRLFLDENLKLVQALEEIGVAARPITAGVFQAEHLDQERYGLVGQITKVKTAPIISAMRASCLPILTSMAETEDGQVLNVNADLAASELARALKPKKVVYLAEKGGLVHGVTGKRIERINLSEEFEDLMAQEWVKYGTRLKIRAVEELLRGLPGTSTVSIVHPVDLQRAVFAASGAGAGTLIERGTRVYSTTSAEFRDEGRLVQALVRQGAGEDEVRFCVDAMRRNRPLKMYFNDPASLSPLVVVGFGAGDAPRLITFPSGSMGADAVADDMFVRIMKDFPKLVWNVREDDDRLEWFSARATGRFQHGGWVMLWYGLSQQEARQLILGFRDDYEDEVGLGMGDTRRLAAQA
;
A
#
# COMPACT_ATOMS: atom_id res chain seq x y z
N MET A 1 25.33 -11.87 -7.58
CA MET A 1 25.17 -10.75 -8.53
C MET A 1 25.73 -9.51 -7.87
N PRO A 2 26.64 -8.76 -8.52
CA PRO A 2 27.31 -7.65 -7.87
C PRO A 2 26.30 -6.54 -7.58
N THR A 3 26.30 -6.10 -6.34
CA THR A 3 25.57 -4.96 -5.79
C THR A 3 25.95 -3.68 -6.52
N ILE A 4 24.96 -2.92 -6.98
CA ILE A 4 25.15 -1.52 -7.41
C ILE A 4 25.44 -0.71 -6.14
N GLY A 5 26.73 -0.63 -5.82
CA GLY A 5 27.21 -0.02 -4.57
C GLY A 5 28.65 -0.35 -4.24
N GLN A 6 29.54 -0.48 -5.24
CA GLN A 6 30.99 -0.52 -5.01
C GLN A 6 31.72 0.04 -6.22
N ILE A 7 32.11 1.32 -6.21
CA ILE A 7 33.45 1.81 -6.60
C ILE A 7 33.69 3.13 -5.83
N TYR A 8 34.91 3.26 -5.29
CA TYR A 8 35.47 4.33 -4.44
C TYR A 8 35.35 4.12 -2.92
N GLN A 9 36.14 3.17 -2.42
CA GLN A 9 36.90 3.38 -1.19
C GLN A 9 38.09 4.31 -1.52
N PHE A 10 38.31 5.33 -0.69
CA PHE A 10 39.56 6.10 -0.62
C PHE A 10 40.12 6.06 0.81
N PRO A 11 41.45 6.16 0.96
CA PRO A 11 42.17 5.67 2.13
C PRO A 11 41.97 6.53 3.37
N LYS A 12 42.09 5.88 4.54
CA LYS A 12 42.30 6.54 5.82
C LYS A 12 43.65 7.27 5.78
N THR A 13 43.63 8.56 6.08
CA THR A 13 44.79 9.28 6.62
C THR A 13 44.34 9.98 7.89
N GLU A 14 44.88 9.51 9.02
CA GLU A 14 44.92 10.24 10.29
C GLU A 14 45.89 11.42 10.15
N GLU A 15 45.53 12.60 10.64
CA GLU A 15 46.38 13.43 11.50
C GLU A 15 45.61 14.65 12.06
N ASP A 16 46.16 15.15 13.17
CA ASP A 16 45.58 15.70 14.39
C ASP A 16 45.15 17.20 14.32
N PRO A 17 44.32 17.69 15.27
CA PRO A 17 43.88 19.07 15.39
C PRO A 17 44.81 19.90 16.30
N SER A 18 44.56 21.22 16.37
CA SER A 18 45.25 22.25 17.19
C SER A 18 46.52 22.81 16.52
N THR A 19 46.88 24.08 16.61
CA THR A 19 46.72 25.13 17.64
C THR A 19 46.96 26.50 16.97
N VAL A 20 46.15 27.54 17.26
CA VAL A 20 46.44 28.69 18.19
C VAL A 20 47.58 29.59 17.68
N GLY A 21 47.51 30.92 17.64
CA GLY A 21 46.68 31.96 18.27
C GLY A 21 47.15 33.31 17.70
N THR A 22 46.86 34.51 18.22
CA THR A 22 46.19 34.98 19.43
C THR A 22 46.30 36.51 19.35
N THR A 23 45.22 37.27 19.58
CA THR A 23 45.16 38.33 20.62
C THR A 23 43.77 38.99 20.68
N TYR A 24 43.24 39.01 21.91
CA TYR A 24 42.02 39.63 22.45
C TYR A 24 42.19 41.16 22.57
N GLY A 25 41.19 42.04 22.69
CA GLY A 25 39.74 42.01 22.72
C GLY A 25 39.30 43.48 22.55
N ASP A 26 38.32 43.73 21.68
CA ASP A 26 36.95 44.09 22.07
C ASP A 26 36.79 45.54 22.59
N ILE A 27 35.69 46.23 22.30
CA ILE A 27 34.38 45.57 22.15
C ILE A 27 33.66 45.98 20.86
N SER A 28 34.47 46.16 19.83
CA SER A 28 34.43 47.31 18.93
C SER A 28 35.57 47.09 17.92
N ILE A 29 35.67 47.76 16.78
CA ILE A 29 35.38 49.17 16.52
C ILE A 29 34.93 49.33 15.07
N LEU A 30 33.77 49.97 14.95
CA LEU A 30 33.33 50.84 13.85
C LEU A 30 33.54 50.33 12.42
N GLY A 31 32.39 50.01 11.83
CA GLY A 31 32.05 50.78 10.63
C GLY A 31 32.36 50.10 9.31
N GLN A 32 31.89 48.87 9.12
CA GLN A 32 31.45 48.47 7.79
C GLN A 32 30.08 47.82 7.88
N LYS A 33 29.11 48.53 7.28
CA LYS A 33 27.75 48.08 6.99
C LYS A 33 27.74 46.60 6.64
N THR A 34 26.74 45.89 7.13
CA THR A 34 26.26 44.63 6.55
C THR A 34 26.46 44.66 5.03
N ARG A 35 27.53 44.00 4.55
CA ARG A 35 27.57 43.60 3.16
C ARG A 35 26.48 42.54 3.07
N LYS A 36 25.28 42.97 2.67
CA LYS A 36 24.49 42.16 1.75
C LYS A 36 25.52 41.66 0.75
N ILE A 37 25.80 40.36 0.77
CA ILE A 37 26.56 39.75 -0.30
C ILE A 37 25.64 39.92 -1.51
N GLN A 38 25.79 41.04 -2.20
CA GLN A 38 25.49 41.11 -3.61
C GLN A 38 26.30 39.98 -4.20
N PHE A 39 25.61 39.02 -4.82
CA PHE A 39 26.23 38.09 -5.76
C PHE A 39 27.26 38.89 -6.55
N ALA A 40 28.53 38.53 -6.42
CA ALA A 40 29.64 39.31 -6.96
C ALA A 40 29.70 39.10 -8.48
N ASN A 41 28.66 39.51 -9.19
CA ASN A 41 28.64 39.75 -10.62
C ASN A 41 27.42 40.64 -10.93
N PRO A 42 27.59 41.83 -11.55
CA PRO A 42 26.47 42.73 -11.91
C PRO A 42 25.61 42.22 -13.08
N LEU A 43 25.41 40.90 -13.20
CA LEU A 43 24.70 40.23 -14.30
C LEU A 43 23.21 39.99 -14.00
N THR A 44 22.54 40.94 -13.35
CA THR A 44 21.07 41.07 -13.44
C THR A 44 20.61 41.53 -14.84
N GLN A 45 21.53 41.70 -15.81
CA GLN A 45 21.23 42.17 -17.17
C GLN A 45 21.47 41.15 -18.29
N ALA A 46 22.24 40.07 -18.07
CA ALA A 46 22.44 39.09 -19.14
C ALA A 46 21.21 38.16 -19.23
N ILE A 47 20.55 38.18 -20.39
CA ILE A 47 19.45 37.26 -20.72
C ILE A 47 19.95 35.80 -20.68
N LEU A 48 21.23 35.60 -21.05
CA LEU A 48 21.94 34.32 -21.15
C LEU A 48 23.34 34.40 -20.56
N PHE A 49 23.77 33.35 -19.86
CA PHE A 49 25.13 33.24 -19.36
C PHE A 49 25.60 31.79 -19.28
N LEU A 50 26.83 31.53 -19.70
CA LEU A 50 27.58 30.33 -19.41
C LEU A 50 28.97 30.76 -18.95
N HIS A 51 29.53 30.09 -17.96
CA HIS A 51 30.86 30.36 -17.46
C HIS A 51 31.92 29.83 -18.45
N PRO A 52 32.99 30.59 -18.77
CA PRO A 52 33.97 30.21 -19.79
C PRO A 52 34.74 28.92 -19.46
N HIS A 53 34.82 28.58 -18.17
CA HIS A 53 35.47 27.35 -17.73
C HIS A 53 34.59 26.10 -17.80
N LEU A 54 33.29 26.21 -18.08
CA LEU A 54 32.44 25.03 -18.24
C LEU A 54 32.74 24.30 -19.55
N THR A 55 32.79 22.98 -19.47
CA THR A 55 32.95 22.10 -20.63
C THR A 55 32.09 20.85 -20.46
N GLN A 56 31.66 20.27 -21.57
CA GLN A 56 31.04 18.96 -21.59
C GLN A 56 32.13 17.89 -21.74
N THR A 57 32.06 16.86 -20.92
CA THR A 57 32.94 15.68 -20.96
C THR A 57 32.11 14.39 -20.99
N TYR A 58 32.79 13.25 -21.12
CA TYR A 58 32.15 11.94 -21.11
C TYR A 58 32.90 10.99 -20.17
N ASN A 59 32.15 10.29 -19.33
CA ASN A 59 32.61 9.23 -18.46
C ASN A 59 31.96 7.91 -18.91
N PRO A 60 32.72 6.81 -19.11
CA PRO A 60 32.16 5.53 -19.58
C PRO A 60 31.07 4.93 -18.68
N LEU A 61 31.07 5.24 -17.39
CA LEU A 61 30.09 4.74 -16.43
C LEU A 61 28.94 5.72 -16.20
N LYS A 62 29.25 7.02 -16.10
CA LYS A 62 28.25 8.07 -15.80
C LYS A 62 27.61 8.67 -17.06
N GLY A 63 28.16 8.42 -18.24
CA GLY A 63 27.73 9.04 -19.49
C GLY A 63 28.26 10.47 -19.62
N ARG A 64 27.43 11.37 -20.17
CA ARG A 64 27.80 12.78 -20.33
C ARG A 64 27.96 13.43 -18.95
N THR A 65 28.95 14.29 -18.82
CA THR A 65 29.22 15.01 -17.56
C THR A 65 29.48 16.48 -17.86
N LEU A 66 29.02 17.36 -16.97
CA LEU A 66 29.42 18.76 -16.95
C LEU A 66 30.66 18.89 -16.07
N SER A 67 31.74 19.47 -16.57
CA SER A 67 32.99 19.65 -15.82
C SER A 67 33.60 21.02 -16.08
N THR A 68 34.67 21.34 -15.36
CA THR A 68 35.40 22.59 -15.54
C THR A 68 36.76 22.34 -16.20
N ASN A 69 37.23 23.26 -17.04
CA ASN A 69 38.60 23.25 -17.59
C ASN A 69 39.54 24.25 -16.88
N GLY A 70 39.01 24.99 -15.90
CA GLY A 70 39.70 26.00 -15.10
C GLY A 70 38.97 26.19 -13.77
N PRO A 71 39.58 26.87 -12.80
CA PRO A 71 39.01 27.01 -11.46
C PRO A 71 37.76 27.90 -11.48
N ILE A 72 36.75 27.54 -10.69
CA ILE A 72 35.54 28.35 -10.45
C ILE A 72 35.42 28.58 -8.94
N ARG A 73 35.18 29.82 -8.51
CA ARG A 73 35.11 30.16 -7.09
C ARG A 73 33.71 29.93 -6.52
N ALA A 74 33.65 29.64 -5.23
CA ALA A 74 32.39 29.57 -4.48
C ALA A 74 31.54 30.84 -4.69
N GLY A 75 30.26 30.65 -5.02
CA GLY A 75 29.32 31.74 -5.27
C GLY A 75 29.34 32.32 -6.68
N GLU A 76 30.24 31.88 -7.57
CA GLU A 76 30.21 32.28 -8.98
C GLU A 76 29.03 31.63 -9.72
N LEU A 77 28.40 32.41 -10.60
CA LEU A 77 27.38 31.91 -11.52
C LEU A 77 28.05 31.02 -12.57
N LEU A 78 27.52 29.81 -12.75
CA LEU A 78 27.97 28.86 -13.75
C LEU A 78 27.16 29.02 -15.03
N MET A 79 25.83 29.09 -14.91
CA MET A 79 24.95 29.26 -16.05
C MET A 79 23.62 29.92 -15.67
N ALA A 80 23.04 30.64 -16.63
CA ALA A 80 21.65 31.04 -16.66
C ALA A 80 21.02 30.37 -17.89
N ASP A 81 20.51 29.16 -17.71
CA ASP A 81 20.00 28.31 -18.81
C ASP A 81 18.53 28.63 -19.11
N LEU A 82 18.19 28.67 -20.40
CA LEU A 82 16.81 28.89 -20.85
C LEU A 82 16.07 27.57 -21.03
N PRO A 83 14.77 27.53 -20.70
CA PRO A 83 13.96 26.35 -20.96
C PRO A 83 13.77 26.18 -22.46
N TYR A 84 13.98 24.96 -22.94
CA TYR A 84 13.62 24.57 -24.30
C TYR A 84 12.09 24.33 -24.41
N ALA A 85 11.49 23.78 -23.35
CA ALA A 85 10.06 23.71 -23.14
C ALA A 85 9.75 24.08 -21.69
N VAL A 86 8.69 24.86 -21.45
CA VAL A 86 8.20 25.19 -20.11
C VAL A 86 6.69 25.22 -20.12
N LEU A 87 6.07 24.75 -19.04
CA LEU A 87 4.63 24.84 -18.83
C LEU A 87 4.25 26.08 -18.01
N PRO A 88 3.14 26.75 -18.34
CA PRO A 88 2.73 27.98 -17.68
C PRO A 88 2.20 27.79 -16.24
N THR A 89 1.81 26.57 -15.86
CA THR A 89 1.30 26.21 -14.53
C THR A 89 1.31 24.70 -14.29
N VAL A 90 1.32 24.32 -13.01
CA VAL A 90 1.12 22.96 -12.47
C VAL A 90 0.42 23.09 -11.09
N ALA A 91 -0.80 22.58 -10.92
CA ALA A 91 -1.61 22.72 -9.67
C ALA A 91 -1.21 21.66 -8.61
N VAL A 92 -1.27 21.87 -7.28
CA VAL A 92 -2.38 22.33 -6.39
C VAL A 92 -1.86 23.24 -5.26
N GLY A 93 -2.51 24.40 -5.06
CA GLY A 93 -2.39 25.21 -3.84
C GLY A 93 -1.32 26.31 -3.82
N GLY A 94 -1.71 27.54 -4.15
CA GLY A 94 -1.06 28.75 -3.61
C GLY A 94 -0.32 29.65 -4.60
N GLY A 95 -1.05 30.38 -5.44
CA GLY A 95 -0.55 31.63 -6.03
C GLY A 95 -1.38 32.14 -7.21
N ASP A 96 -1.72 33.43 -7.20
CA ASP A 96 -2.39 34.12 -8.32
C ASP A 96 -1.45 34.36 -9.52
N ASN A 97 -0.20 33.90 -9.49
CA ASN A 97 0.84 34.25 -10.46
C ASN A 97 1.17 33.11 -11.42
N PHE A 98 0.94 33.34 -12.72
CA PHE A 98 1.16 32.41 -13.82
C PHE A 98 2.39 32.83 -14.64
N LEU A 99 3.06 31.86 -15.27
CA LEU A 99 4.07 32.15 -16.27
C LEU A 99 3.38 32.49 -17.59
N CYS A 100 3.82 33.56 -18.26
CA CYS A 100 3.39 33.84 -19.62
C CYS A 100 3.73 32.65 -20.54
N SER A 101 2.75 32.17 -21.31
CA SER A 101 2.90 31.06 -22.27
C SER A 101 3.96 31.32 -23.33
N ASN A 102 4.20 32.59 -23.69
CA ASN A 102 5.27 32.96 -24.62
C ASN A 102 6.63 32.63 -24.01
N LEU A 103 7.33 31.66 -24.60
CA LEU A 103 8.64 31.20 -24.17
C LEU A 103 9.65 32.34 -24.05
N GLY A 104 9.65 33.28 -24.99
CA GLY A 104 10.54 34.45 -25.01
C GLY A 104 10.28 35.45 -23.89
N CYS A 105 9.08 35.42 -23.29
CA CYS A 105 8.71 36.25 -22.15
C CYS A 105 8.87 35.49 -20.83
N SER A 106 8.14 34.37 -20.68
CA SER A 106 8.07 33.51 -19.49
C SER A 106 7.96 34.26 -18.14
N ARG A 107 7.50 35.51 -18.16
CA ARG A 107 7.41 36.35 -16.97
C ARG A 107 6.29 35.86 -16.08
N ARG A 108 6.53 35.83 -14.77
CA ARG A 108 5.47 35.63 -13.77
C ARG A 108 4.62 36.88 -13.60
N VAL A 109 3.32 36.72 -13.69
CA VAL A 109 2.33 37.82 -13.60
C VAL A 109 1.02 37.30 -13.02
N SER A 110 0.29 38.19 -12.34
CA SER A 110 -0.97 37.83 -11.72
C SER A 110 -2.05 37.54 -12.76
N ARG A 111 -2.90 36.53 -12.51
CA ARG A 111 -4.08 36.18 -13.30
C ARG A 111 -5.05 37.35 -13.48
N HIS A 112 -5.00 38.32 -12.56
CA HIS A 112 -5.82 39.53 -12.58
C HIS A 112 -5.11 40.74 -13.18
N ALA A 113 -3.95 40.55 -13.82
CA ALA A 113 -3.29 41.64 -14.53
C ALA A 113 -4.20 42.19 -15.64
N ALA A 114 -4.45 43.51 -15.61
CA ALA A 114 -5.42 44.18 -16.46
C ALA A 114 -5.21 43.99 -17.98
N ASN A 115 -3.97 43.71 -18.40
CA ASN A 115 -3.61 43.57 -19.81
C ASN A 115 -3.49 42.12 -20.26
N SER A 116 -3.88 41.16 -19.44
CA SER A 116 -3.67 39.76 -19.74
C SER A 116 -4.65 39.17 -20.75
N VAL A 117 -4.19 38.16 -21.49
CA VAL A 117 -4.92 37.59 -22.61
C VAL A 117 -4.90 36.06 -22.54
N THR A 118 -6.04 35.42 -22.80
CA THR A 118 -6.18 33.96 -22.91
C THR A 118 -6.40 33.53 -24.35
N CYS A 119 -6.33 32.23 -24.62
CA CYS A 119 -6.66 31.70 -25.95
C CYS A 119 -8.14 31.97 -26.29
N GLU A 120 -8.39 32.55 -27.47
CA GLU A 120 -9.74 32.86 -27.97
C GLU A 120 -10.62 31.62 -28.14
N THR A 121 -10.00 30.49 -28.47
CA THR A 121 -10.72 29.22 -28.68
C THR A 121 -10.99 28.46 -27.37
N GLY A 122 -10.48 28.97 -26.24
CA GLY A 122 -10.63 28.37 -24.91
C GLY A 122 -9.94 27.01 -24.77
N CYS A 123 -8.76 26.81 -25.37
CA CYS A 123 -8.13 25.49 -25.46
C CYS A 123 -7.69 24.90 -24.12
N SER A 124 -7.26 25.73 -23.16
CA SER A 124 -6.96 25.34 -21.79
C SER A 124 -7.01 26.57 -20.89
N LEU A 125 -7.41 26.38 -19.63
CA LEU A 125 -7.39 27.43 -18.60
C LEU A 125 -5.96 27.82 -18.19
N ASP A 126 -4.99 27.00 -18.55
CA ASP A 126 -3.57 27.14 -18.20
C ASP A 126 -2.80 27.98 -19.23
N VAL A 127 -3.34 28.15 -20.44
CA VAL A 127 -2.69 28.91 -21.51
C VAL A 127 -3.06 30.38 -21.41
N TRP A 128 -2.05 31.20 -21.16
CA TRP A 128 -2.26 32.62 -20.87
C TRP A 128 -1.03 33.47 -21.23
N TRP A 129 -1.24 34.71 -21.67
CA TRP A 129 -0.19 35.68 -22.02
C TRP A 129 -0.32 36.96 -21.21
N CYS A 130 0.83 37.59 -20.93
CA CYS A 130 0.87 38.81 -20.12
C CYS A 130 0.33 40.06 -20.83
N ASN A 131 0.28 40.04 -22.17
CA ASN A 131 -0.30 41.05 -23.04
C ASN A 131 -0.49 40.50 -24.48
N GLU A 132 -1.20 41.26 -25.33
CA GLU A 132 -1.47 40.89 -26.73
C GLU A 132 -0.19 40.69 -27.54
N SER A 133 0.84 41.54 -27.34
CA SER A 133 2.14 41.39 -28.03
C SER A 133 2.78 40.03 -27.76
N CYS A 134 2.71 39.54 -26.51
CA CYS A 134 3.21 38.22 -26.17
C CYS A 134 2.39 37.09 -26.77
N LYS A 135 1.07 37.28 -26.96
CA LYS A 135 0.21 36.31 -27.65
C LYS A 135 0.56 36.26 -29.14
N ASP A 136 0.67 37.41 -29.79
CA ASP A 136 1.01 37.53 -31.21
C ASP A 136 2.38 36.90 -31.53
N GLU A 137 3.39 37.15 -30.69
CA GLU A 137 4.73 36.56 -30.83
C GLU A 137 4.75 35.04 -30.67
N ASP A 138 3.82 34.49 -29.88
CA ASP A 138 3.75 33.06 -29.53
C ASP A 138 2.75 32.28 -30.40
N GLN A 139 2.03 32.98 -31.28
CA GLN A 139 0.90 32.45 -32.04
C GLN A 139 1.28 31.17 -32.82
N ALA A 140 2.40 31.18 -33.56
CA ALA A 140 2.82 30.02 -34.35
C ALA A 140 3.11 28.78 -33.50
N ARG A 141 3.64 28.96 -32.28
CA ARG A 141 3.84 27.84 -31.33
C ARG A 141 2.51 27.37 -30.79
N HIS A 142 1.64 28.31 -30.42
CA HIS A 142 0.37 28.00 -29.81
C HIS A 142 -0.58 27.29 -30.77
N ASP A 143 -0.62 27.72 -32.04
CA ASP A 143 -1.42 27.09 -33.11
C ASP A 143 -1.13 25.60 -33.23
N PHE A 144 0.13 25.19 -33.04
CA PHE A 144 0.54 23.79 -33.04
C PHE A 144 -0.08 22.98 -31.89
N GLU A 145 -0.14 23.52 -30.67
CA GLU A 145 -0.65 22.80 -29.49
C GLU A 145 -2.14 23.04 -29.21
N CYS A 146 -2.74 24.09 -29.76
CA CYS A 146 -4.07 24.59 -29.40
C CYS A 146 -5.19 23.55 -29.62
N ALA A 147 -5.21 22.90 -30.78
CA ALA A 147 -6.22 21.88 -31.09
C ALA A 147 -6.10 20.65 -30.18
N TRP A 148 -4.86 20.25 -29.86
CA TRP A 148 -4.60 19.14 -28.93
C TRP A 148 -5.11 19.46 -27.54
N LEU A 149 -4.73 20.63 -27.01
CA LEU A 149 -5.13 21.07 -25.68
C LEU A 149 -6.65 21.14 -25.56
N LYS A 150 -7.32 21.76 -26.54
CA LYS A 150 -8.78 21.87 -26.54
C LYS A 150 -9.48 20.51 -26.51
N LYS A 151 -8.94 19.54 -27.24
CA LYS A 151 -9.54 18.20 -27.37
C LYS A 151 -9.26 17.33 -26.14
N TYR A 152 -8.05 17.37 -25.60
CA TYR A 152 -7.58 16.37 -24.64
C TYR A 152 -7.39 16.89 -23.22
N SER A 153 -7.22 18.20 -23.00
CA SER A 153 -6.98 18.74 -21.64
C SER A 153 -8.08 18.37 -20.63
N PRO A 154 -9.40 18.50 -20.93
CA PRO A 154 -10.44 18.13 -19.98
C PRO A 154 -10.47 16.62 -19.70
N VAL A 155 -10.30 15.80 -20.75
CA VAL A 155 -10.37 14.33 -20.67
C VAL A 155 -9.18 13.77 -19.90
N LEU A 156 -7.96 14.19 -20.21
CA LEU A 156 -6.74 13.73 -19.56
C LEU A 156 -6.77 14.06 -18.06
N ARG A 157 -7.14 15.29 -17.69
CA ARG A 157 -7.25 15.70 -16.28
C ARG A 157 -8.32 14.92 -15.52
N GLN A 158 -9.46 14.64 -16.14
CA GLN A 158 -10.57 13.92 -15.49
C GLN A 158 -10.32 12.42 -15.38
N GLU A 159 -9.78 11.78 -16.42
CA GLU A 159 -9.65 10.33 -16.51
C GLU A 159 -8.31 9.78 -16.02
N LEU A 160 -7.21 10.51 -16.24
CA LEU A 160 -5.84 10.06 -15.95
C LEU A 160 -5.17 10.85 -14.82
N GLY A 161 -5.59 12.10 -14.62
CA GLY A 161 -5.06 13.00 -13.60
C GLY A 161 -4.02 13.98 -14.14
N ASP A 162 -3.58 14.88 -13.26
CA ASP A 162 -2.76 16.02 -13.62
C ASP A 162 -1.33 15.63 -14.06
N HIS A 163 -0.75 14.58 -13.48
CA HIS A 163 0.62 14.13 -13.82
C HIS A 163 0.74 13.70 -15.30
N ASP A 164 -0.08 12.73 -15.75
CA ASP A 164 -0.08 12.26 -17.14
C ASP A 164 -0.42 13.40 -18.12
N TYR A 165 -1.31 14.33 -17.72
CA TYR A 165 -1.65 15.49 -18.53
C TYR A 165 -0.44 16.42 -18.76
N TYR A 166 0.29 16.79 -17.70
CA TYR A 166 1.43 17.70 -17.83
C TYR A 166 2.61 17.05 -18.55
N MET A 167 2.88 15.76 -18.32
CA MET A 167 3.89 14.99 -19.05
C MET A 167 3.62 15.04 -20.56
N LEU A 168 2.40 14.67 -20.98
CA LEU A 168 2.04 14.69 -22.40
C LEU A 168 2.09 16.11 -22.98
N TRP A 169 1.73 17.12 -22.18
CA TRP A 169 1.82 18.51 -22.62
C TRP A 169 3.27 18.98 -22.80
N ILE A 170 4.22 18.58 -21.95
CA ILE A 170 5.64 18.86 -22.19
C ILE A 170 6.10 18.20 -23.49
N VAL A 171 5.73 16.95 -23.74
CA VAL A 171 6.07 16.26 -25.00
C VAL A 171 5.52 17.03 -26.21
N ILE A 172 4.27 17.50 -26.14
CA ILE A 172 3.69 18.37 -27.19
C ILE A 172 4.48 19.68 -27.35
N ARG A 173 4.94 20.31 -26.26
CA ARG A 173 5.77 21.52 -26.35
C ARG A 173 7.15 21.28 -26.92
N LEU A 174 7.78 20.14 -26.62
CA LEU A 174 9.04 19.72 -27.26
C LEU A 174 8.86 19.62 -28.78
N LEU A 175 7.74 19.03 -29.21
CA LEU A 175 7.40 18.86 -30.62
C LEU A 175 7.02 20.18 -31.29
N ALA A 176 6.30 21.07 -30.61
CA ALA A 176 6.00 22.41 -31.09
C ALA A 176 7.28 23.23 -31.32
N ALA A 177 8.24 23.17 -30.40
CA ALA A 177 9.54 23.80 -30.57
C ALA A 177 10.30 23.24 -31.78
N ARG A 178 10.33 21.92 -31.94
CA ARG A 178 10.93 21.26 -33.12
C ARG A 178 10.27 21.70 -34.42
N TYR A 179 8.93 21.79 -34.43
CA TYR A 179 8.17 22.21 -35.60
C TYR A 179 8.59 23.61 -36.04
N LEU A 180 8.71 24.55 -35.10
CA LEU A 180 9.17 25.91 -35.40
C LEU A 180 10.60 25.92 -35.95
N GLU A 181 11.53 25.13 -35.37
CA GLU A 181 12.89 24.99 -35.89
C GLU A 181 12.91 24.53 -37.36
N ILE A 182 12.06 23.56 -37.71
CA ILE A 182 11.95 23.03 -39.08
C ILE A 182 11.41 24.11 -40.04
N GLN A 183 10.49 24.96 -39.60
CA GLN A 183 9.93 26.06 -40.40
C GLN A 183 10.90 27.24 -40.56
N GLY A 184 12.10 27.19 -39.98
CA GLY A 184 13.06 28.29 -39.99
C GLY A 184 12.65 29.48 -39.12
N THR A 185 11.54 29.36 -38.39
CA THR A 185 11.15 30.27 -37.31
C THR A 185 11.94 29.94 -36.07
N THR A 186 12.61 30.92 -35.49
CA THR A 186 13.31 30.73 -34.22
C THR A 186 12.27 30.49 -33.13
N PRO A 187 12.23 29.33 -32.45
CA PRO A 187 11.57 29.27 -31.16
C PRO A 187 12.36 30.26 -30.30
N THR A 188 11.73 31.32 -29.82
CA THR A 188 12.34 32.61 -29.41
C THR A 188 13.53 32.52 -28.42
N ASN A 189 13.80 31.36 -27.82
CA ASN A 189 14.91 31.06 -26.90
C ASN A 189 15.97 30.07 -27.40
N VAL A 190 15.72 29.30 -28.46
CA VAL A 190 16.51 28.09 -28.77
C VAL A 190 17.81 28.40 -29.55
N HIS A 191 17.86 29.54 -30.23
CA HIS A 191 19.03 29.96 -31.02
C HIS A 191 19.71 31.24 -30.51
N GLN A 192 19.33 31.75 -29.35
CA GLN A 192 20.04 32.90 -28.78
C GLN A 192 21.46 32.46 -28.39
N GLN A 193 22.46 33.01 -29.07
CA GLN A 193 23.87 32.64 -28.90
C GLN A 193 24.41 33.18 -27.57
N TYR A 194 24.98 32.30 -26.75
CA TYR A 194 25.75 32.69 -25.57
C TYR A 194 26.99 33.50 -26.01
N THR A 195 27.41 34.44 -25.17
CA THR A 195 28.45 35.43 -25.51
C THR A 195 29.85 34.83 -25.75
N PHE A 196 30.13 33.63 -25.23
CA PHE A 196 31.29 32.85 -25.64
C PHE A 196 30.81 31.79 -26.65
N GLN A 197 31.55 31.63 -27.76
CA GLN A 197 31.29 30.69 -28.85
C GLN A 197 30.68 29.38 -28.34
N ASP A 198 29.37 29.16 -28.55
CA ASP A 198 28.62 28.08 -27.91
C ASP A 198 29.25 26.71 -28.25
N ARG A 199 29.82 26.07 -27.23
CA ARG A 199 30.47 24.75 -27.32
C ARG A 199 29.51 23.60 -27.02
N PHE A 200 28.26 23.91 -26.68
CA PHE A 200 27.24 22.93 -26.30
C PHE A 200 26.26 22.72 -27.44
N VAL A 201 25.71 21.51 -27.53
CA VAL A 201 24.68 21.18 -28.52
C VAL A 201 23.37 21.89 -28.15
N SER A 202 22.75 22.56 -29.12
CA SER A 202 21.47 23.26 -28.97
C SER A 202 20.38 22.70 -29.89
N GLY A 203 19.16 23.21 -29.75
CA GLY A 203 18.00 22.83 -30.57
C GLY A 203 17.53 21.40 -30.36
N TRP A 204 16.79 20.87 -31.34
CA TRP A 204 16.33 19.48 -31.33
C TRP A 204 17.46 18.46 -31.19
N LYS A 205 18.66 18.77 -31.71
CA LYS A 205 19.84 17.91 -31.50
C LYS A 205 20.19 17.75 -30.02
N GLY A 206 19.96 18.79 -29.20
CA GLY A 206 20.12 18.71 -27.75
C GLY A 206 19.05 17.82 -27.10
N VAL A 207 17.79 17.93 -27.57
CA VAL A 207 16.68 17.06 -27.11
C VAL A 207 16.99 15.58 -27.38
N GLN A 208 17.51 15.25 -28.56
CA GLN A 208 17.90 13.88 -28.91
C GLN A 208 19.02 13.31 -28.04
N LEU A 209 19.78 14.16 -27.34
CA LEU A 209 20.82 13.72 -26.43
C LEU A 209 20.31 13.52 -25.01
N LEU A 210 19.09 13.98 -24.66
CA LEU A 210 18.49 13.76 -23.34
C LEU A 210 18.49 12.27 -22.97
N ARG A 211 18.65 11.98 -21.68
CA ARG A 211 18.70 10.60 -21.22
C ARG A 211 17.29 10.07 -21.06
N SER A 212 16.90 9.06 -21.83
CA SER A 212 15.61 8.40 -21.65
C SER A 212 15.62 7.39 -20.50
N ASN A 213 16.77 6.78 -20.20
CA ASN A 213 16.89 5.64 -19.28
C ASN A 213 15.83 4.56 -19.55
N ARG A 214 15.43 4.38 -20.82
CA ARG A 214 14.34 3.46 -21.22
C ARG A 214 14.46 2.08 -20.59
N ASP A 215 15.67 1.52 -20.64
CA ASP A 215 15.98 0.19 -20.10
C ASP A 215 15.89 0.09 -18.57
N SER A 216 15.81 1.22 -17.87
CA SER A 216 15.67 1.29 -16.40
C SER A 216 14.21 1.42 -15.96
N TRP A 217 13.29 1.72 -16.86
CA TRP A 217 11.86 1.86 -16.53
C TRP A 217 11.17 0.48 -16.47
N PRO A 218 10.21 0.28 -15.54
CA PRO A 218 9.42 -0.95 -15.50
C PRO A 218 8.64 -1.19 -16.79
N THR A 219 8.55 -2.44 -17.23
CA THR A 219 7.79 -2.81 -18.44
C THR A 219 6.34 -2.33 -18.40
N SER A 220 5.69 -2.37 -17.23
CA SER A 220 4.31 -1.88 -17.04
C SER A 220 4.19 -0.37 -17.29
N GLN A 221 5.21 0.41 -16.89
CA GLN A 221 5.24 1.85 -17.11
C GLN A 221 5.45 2.17 -18.59
N LEU A 222 6.38 1.46 -19.25
CA LEU A 222 6.58 1.58 -20.69
C LEU A 222 5.31 1.23 -21.47
N GLN A 223 4.58 0.19 -21.08
CA GLN A 223 3.29 -0.18 -21.68
C GLN A 223 2.20 0.89 -21.47
N HIS A 224 2.13 1.48 -20.27
CA HIS A 224 1.24 2.60 -19.98
C HIS A 224 1.53 3.78 -20.91
N TRP A 225 2.79 4.21 -20.98
CA TRP A 225 3.21 5.30 -21.85
C TRP A 225 3.01 5.00 -23.35
N SER A 226 3.25 3.75 -23.80
CA SER A 226 2.89 3.33 -25.16
C SER A 226 1.40 3.52 -25.43
N THR A 227 0.54 3.10 -24.50
CA THR A 227 -0.92 3.26 -24.64
C THR A 227 -1.32 4.74 -24.71
N LEU A 228 -0.71 5.59 -23.87
CA LEU A 228 -0.96 7.03 -23.90
C LEU A 228 -0.48 7.67 -25.20
N ALA A 229 0.74 7.34 -25.63
CA ALA A 229 1.31 7.85 -26.86
C ALA A 229 0.49 7.44 -28.09
N GLU A 230 0.04 6.19 -28.20
CA GLU A 230 -0.86 5.74 -29.26
C GLU A 230 -2.16 6.55 -29.27
N LYS A 231 -2.83 6.66 -28.11
CA LYS A 231 -4.17 7.23 -28.00
C LYS A 231 -4.19 8.76 -28.15
N TYR A 232 -3.20 9.44 -27.58
CA TYR A 232 -3.25 10.90 -27.41
C TYR A 232 -2.22 11.66 -28.25
N LEU A 233 -1.13 11.01 -28.69
CA LEU A 233 -0.12 11.65 -29.52
C LEU A 233 -0.23 11.16 -30.97
N LEU A 234 -0.15 9.85 -31.22
CA LEU A 234 -0.09 9.26 -32.56
C LEU A 234 -1.39 9.44 -33.36
N GLN A 235 -2.56 9.32 -32.70
CA GLN A 235 -3.87 9.57 -33.32
C GLN A 235 -4.19 11.07 -33.51
N SER A 236 -3.29 11.96 -33.08
CA SER A 236 -3.45 13.41 -33.27
C SER A 236 -2.95 13.81 -34.66
N SER A 237 -3.76 14.54 -35.42
CA SER A 237 -3.40 15.09 -36.74
C SER A 237 -2.29 16.16 -36.71
N LEU A 238 -1.69 16.40 -35.54
CA LEU A 238 -0.68 17.43 -35.28
C LEU A 238 0.75 16.93 -35.42
N LEU A 239 0.97 15.62 -35.36
CA LEU A 239 2.30 15.07 -35.52
C LEU A 239 2.68 15.05 -37.00
N PRO A 240 3.90 15.49 -37.38
CA PRO A 240 4.42 15.24 -38.72
C PRO A 240 4.36 13.73 -39.02
N GLU A 241 4.09 13.33 -40.26
CA GLU A 241 3.87 11.94 -40.72
C GLU A 241 5.06 10.96 -40.53
N THR A 242 5.98 11.21 -39.59
CA THR A 242 7.30 10.56 -39.47
C THR A 242 7.70 10.14 -38.05
N LEU A 243 6.86 10.31 -37.02
CA LEU A 243 7.15 9.82 -35.67
C LEU A 243 6.41 8.52 -35.37
N ASP A 244 7.18 7.46 -35.15
CA ASP A 244 6.65 6.18 -34.69
C ASP A 244 6.39 6.19 -33.17
N LEU A 245 5.67 5.16 -32.71
CA LEU A 245 5.32 5.00 -31.30
C LEU A 245 6.56 4.91 -30.42
N ASP A 246 7.59 4.18 -30.86
CA ASP A 246 8.81 3.99 -30.08
C ASP A 246 9.53 5.31 -29.84
N THR A 247 9.59 6.20 -30.83
CA THR A 247 10.18 7.53 -30.69
C THR A 247 9.37 8.40 -29.72
N LEU A 248 8.04 8.29 -29.71
CA LEU A 248 7.20 9.02 -28.76
C LEU A 248 7.40 8.52 -27.33
N VAL A 249 7.50 7.21 -27.13
CA VAL A 249 7.80 6.61 -25.83
C VAL A 249 9.20 7.01 -25.37
N ASP A 250 10.19 7.06 -26.26
CA ASP A 250 11.53 7.55 -25.94
C ASP A 250 11.50 9.03 -25.50
N LEU A 251 10.68 9.86 -26.15
CA LEU A 251 10.49 11.26 -25.74
C LEU A 251 9.82 11.38 -24.38
N ILE A 252 8.82 10.54 -24.06
CA ILE A 252 8.22 10.48 -22.73
C ILE A 252 9.26 10.07 -21.68
N CYS A 253 10.03 9.01 -21.94
CA CYS A 253 11.09 8.56 -21.05
C CYS A 253 12.16 9.65 -20.82
N ALA A 254 12.50 10.38 -21.88
CA ALA A 254 13.43 11.51 -21.82
C ALA A 254 12.85 12.69 -21.05
N GLU A 255 11.56 12.99 -21.20
CA GLU A 255 10.86 14.01 -20.41
C GLU A 255 10.92 13.68 -18.92
N GLU A 256 10.49 12.48 -18.53
CA GLU A 256 10.42 12.02 -17.13
C GLU A 256 11.79 12.05 -16.42
N THR A 257 12.87 11.88 -17.17
CA THR A 257 14.23 11.88 -16.63
C THR A 257 14.86 13.27 -16.57
N ASN A 258 14.39 14.24 -17.38
CA ASN A 258 15.11 15.49 -17.63
C ASN A 258 14.29 16.77 -17.39
N VAL A 259 13.07 16.65 -16.85
CA VAL A 259 12.26 17.79 -16.45
C VAL A 259 12.64 18.31 -15.06
N PHE A 260 12.68 19.64 -14.93
CA PHE A 260 12.95 20.34 -13.69
C PHE A 260 11.71 21.08 -13.20
N GLU A 261 11.49 21.02 -11.89
CA GLU A 261 10.54 21.88 -11.20
C GLU A 261 11.09 23.31 -11.10
N LEU A 262 10.25 24.29 -11.44
CA LEU A 262 10.57 25.70 -11.27
C LEU A 262 10.15 26.13 -9.87
N CYS A 263 11.13 26.26 -8.98
CA CYS A 263 10.97 26.74 -7.61
C CYS A 263 11.83 27.98 -7.37
N PRO A 264 11.36 28.97 -6.59
CA PRO A 264 12.04 30.26 -6.43
C PRO A 264 13.31 30.19 -5.56
N GLY A 265 13.40 29.22 -4.65
CA GLY A 265 14.57 28.98 -3.82
C GLY A 265 15.48 27.90 -4.39
N PRO A 266 16.74 27.83 -3.93
CA PRO A 266 17.72 26.87 -4.42
C PRO A 266 17.47 25.46 -3.89
N THR A 267 17.95 24.48 -4.63
CA THR A 267 17.94 23.07 -4.21
C THR A 267 18.86 22.78 -3.03
N GLU A 268 19.91 23.58 -2.86
CA GLU A 268 20.88 23.49 -1.77
C GLU A 268 21.36 24.88 -1.35
N ILE A 269 21.92 24.94 -0.15
CA ILE A 269 22.48 26.16 0.42
C ILE A 269 23.97 25.93 0.69
N ILE A 270 24.78 26.98 0.48
CA ILE A 270 26.20 27.00 0.85
C ILE A 270 26.31 26.69 2.35
N PRO A 271 27.15 25.72 2.78
CA PRO A 271 27.41 25.50 4.20
C PRO A 271 27.80 26.85 4.81
N HIS A 272 27.17 27.24 5.92
CA HIS A 272 27.34 28.53 6.62
C HIS A 272 26.35 29.67 6.29
N GLN A 273 25.40 29.53 5.37
CA GLN A 273 24.21 30.39 5.38
C GLN A 273 23.18 29.88 6.40
N SER A 274 22.54 30.79 7.13
CA SER A 274 21.63 30.44 8.23
C SER A 274 20.56 29.43 7.81
N PRO A 275 20.29 28.37 8.59
CA PRO A 275 19.20 27.45 8.31
C PRO A 275 17.88 28.23 8.22
N GLY A 276 17.12 28.04 7.12
CA GLY A 276 15.80 28.65 6.96
C GLY A 276 15.41 29.19 5.57
N VAL A 277 16.25 29.10 4.53
CA VAL A 277 15.83 29.45 3.16
C VAL A 277 15.02 28.29 2.59
N LYS A 278 13.70 28.48 2.49
CA LYS A 278 12.79 27.48 1.88
C LYS A 278 12.91 27.52 0.35
N ARG A 279 12.93 26.35 -0.30
CA ARG A 279 12.88 26.21 -1.77
C ARG A 279 11.64 26.86 -2.39
N GLY A 280 10.55 26.99 -1.62
CA GLY A 280 9.31 27.65 -2.04
C GLY A 280 8.44 26.79 -2.93
N THR A 281 7.22 27.24 -3.21
CA THR A 281 6.23 26.50 -3.99
C THR A 281 6.62 26.45 -5.47
N GLN A 282 6.51 25.25 -6.06
CA GLN A 282 6.65 25.04 -7.49
C GLN A 282 5.63 25.88 -8.26
N TYR A 283 6.08 26.53 -9.33
CA TYR A 283 5.21 27.35 -10.19
C TYR A 283 5.28 26.96 -11.67
N GLY A 284 6.07 25.96 -12.04
CA GLY A 284 6.20 25.49 -13.41
C GLY A 284 7.01 24.20 -13.51
N LEU A 285 7.00 23.63 -14.71
CA LEU A 285 7.86 22.52 -15.13
C LEU A 285 8.58 22.92 -16.41
N ALA A 286 9.85 22.58 -16.54
CA ALA A 286 10.63 22.92 -17.72
C ALA A 286 11.69 21.87 -18.05
N VAL A 287 11.95 21.71 -19.36
CA VAL A 287 13.07 20.94 -19.90
C VAL A 287 14.19 21.92 -20.26
N PHE A 288 15.37 21.65 -19.75
CA PHE A 288 16.59 22.42 -20.02
C PHE A 288 17.62 21.53 -20.70
N LEU A 289 18.36 22.05 -21.68
CA LEU A 289 19.29 21.22 -22.45
C LEU A 289 20.70 21.15 -21.86
N ARG A 290 21.12 22.13 -21.04
CA ARG A 290 22.51 22.20 -20.55
C ARG A 290 22.64 21.74 -19.12
N ILE A 291 21.75 22.16 -18.21
CA ILE A 291 21.81 21.69 -16.82
C ILE A 291 21.57 20.18 -16.68
N THR A 292 20.88 19.56 -17.63
CA THR A 292 20.73 18.08 -17.72
C THR A 292 22.04 17.33 -17.95
N LEU A 293 23.14 18.03 -18.25
CA LEU A 293 24.49 17.45 -18.32
C LEU A 293 25.12 17.28 -16.92
N ALA A 294 24.62 17.96 -15.89
CA ALA A 294 25.09 17.81 -14.53
C ALA A 294 24.50 16.54 -13.90
N ASN A 295 25.37 15.66 -13.42
CA ASN A 295 24.93 14.43 -12.76
C ASN A 295 24.45 14.69 -11.33
N HIS A 296 23.65 13.76 -10.83
CA HIS A 296 23.16 13.83 -9.46
C HIS A 296 24.28 13.53 -8.43
N SER A 297 24.28 14.24 -7.30
CA SER A 297 25.09 13.89 -6.12
C SER A 297 24.36 14.23 -4.82
N CYS A 298 24.53 13.38 -3.79
CA CYS A 298 24.13 13.68 -2.41
C CYS A 298 25.10 14.66 -1.71
N ALA A 299 26.26 14.91 -2.31
CA ALA A 299 27.24 15.94 -1.94
C ALA A 299 27.54 16.82 -3.18
N PRO A 300 26.55 17.59 -3.64
CA PRO A 300 26.67 18.43 -4.83
C PRO A 300 27.64 19.60 -4.59
N ASN A 301 28.31 20.02 -5.65
CA ASN A 301 29.21 21.18 -5.65
C ASN A 301 28.63 22.38 -6.41
N VAL A 302 27.48 22.19 -7.06
CA VAL A 302 26.69 23.26 -7.68
C VAL A 302 25.24 23.14 -7.23
N THR A 303 24.59 24.29 -7.04
CA THR A 303 23.15 24.36 -6.73
C THR A 303 22.42 25.08 -7.85
N HIS A 304 21.12 24.86 -7.97
CA HIS A 304 20.28 25.52 -8.96
C HIS A 304 18.99 26.07 -8.36
N GLN A 305 18.49 27.16 -8.94
CA GLN A 305 17.20 27.77 -8.62
C GLN A 305 16.58 28.40 -9.87
N ALA A 306 15.26 28.48 -9.93
CA ALA A 306 14.58 29.17 -11.03
C ALA A 306 14.36 30.65 -10.69
N ASP A 307 14.54 31.54 -11.66
CA ASP A 307 14.22 32.97 -11.51
C ASP A 307 12.78 33.32 -11.91
N ASP A 308 12.40 34.59 -11.79
CA ASP A 308 11.07 35.10 -12.09
C ASP A 308 10.68 35.05 -13.59
N ARG A 309 11.60 34.61 -14.45
CA ARG A 309 11.43 34.39 -15.88
C ARG A 309 11.54 32.91 -16.26
N GLY A 310 11.61 32.00 -15.28
CA GLY A 310 11.73 30.56 -15.52
C GLY A 310 13.11 30.12 -16.02
N ARG A 311 14.15 30.94 -15.85
CA ARG A 311 15.54 30.57 -16.19
C ARG A 311 16.14 29.77 -15.06
N MET A 312 16.95 28.76 -15.41
CA MET A 312 17.68 27.98 -14.42
C MET A 312 19.01 28.66 -14.09
N MET A 313 19.11 29.18 -12.88
CA MET A 313 20.30 29.85 -12.35
C MET A 313 21.14 28.83 -11.57
N VAL A 314 22.36 28.58 -12.02
CA VAL A 314 23.25 27.56 -11.42
C VAL A 314 24.48 28.23 -10.82
N THR A 315 24.77 27.96 -9.56
CA THR A 315 25.83 28.64 -8.80
C THR A 315 26.74 27.63 -8.10
N ALA A 316 28.05 27.93 -8.02
CA ALA A 316 29.01 27.11 -7.30
C ALA A 316 28.75 27.17 -5.78
N LEU A 317 28.64 26.01 -5.12
CA LEU A 317 28.50 25.92 -3.66
C LEU A 317 29.84 26.03 -2.92
N ARG A 318 30.93 25.69 -3.61
CA ARG A 318 32.31 25.76 -3.13
C ARG A 318 33.23 26.00 -4.31
N ASP A 319 34.51 26.21 -4.03
CA ASP A 319 35.53 26.24 -5.09
C ASP A 319 35.53 24.88 -5.83
N ILE A 320 35.55 24.96 -7.16
CA ILE A 320 35.57 23.81 -8.08
C ILE A 320 36.90 23.82 -8.79
N ALA A 321 37.67 22.75 -8.64
CA ALA A 321 39.00 22.62 -9.23
C ALA A 321 38.90 22.35 -10.74
N PRO A 322 39.94 22.69 -11.54
CA PRO A 322 40.02 22.27 -12.94
C PRO A 322 39.91 20.75 -13.08
N GLY A 323 39.09 20.29 -14.03
CA GLY A 323 38.83 18.87 -14.29
C GLY A 323 37.79 18.23 -13.37
N GLU A 324 37.29 18.97 -12.38
CA GLU A 324 36.27 18.49 -11.47
C GLU A 324 34.88 18.48 -12.15
N GLU A 325 34.08 17.46 -11.84
CA GLU A 325 32.70 17.32 -12.32
C GLU A 325 31.76 18.24 -11.52
N CYS A 326 30.92 18.99 -12.22
CA CYS A 326 29.82 19.75 -11.64
C CYS A 326 28.62 18.83 -11.43
N CYS A 327 28.27 18.57 -10.17
CA CYS A 327 27.14 17.73 -9.78
C CYS A 327 26.11 18.53 -8.98
N THR A 328 24.83 18.32 -9.29
CA THR A 328 23.66 18.96 -8.65
C THR A 328 22.82 17.94 -7.87
N SER A 329 21.94 18.37 -6.97
CA SER A 329 20.78 17.55 -6.58
C SER A 329 19.59 17.81 -7.50
N TYR A 330 18.79 16.78 -7.80
CA TYR A 330 17.46 16.92 -8.44
C TYR A 330 16.36 17.12 -7.40
N PHE A 331 16.65 16.81 -6.13
CA PHE A 331 15.73 16.92 -5.02
C PHE A 331 16.10 18.07 -4.10
N ASP A 332 15.12 18.54 -3.33
CA ASP A 332 15.36 19.53 -2.30
C ASP A 332 16.23 18.95 -1.17
N LEU A 333 17.49 19.42 -1.09
CA LEU A 333 18.42 19.11 -0.02
C LEU A 333 18.64 20.30 0.92
N SER A 334 17.89 21.40 0.76
CA SER A 334 18.09 22.65 1.51
C SER A 334 17.87 22.48 3.01
N GLU A 335 17.02 21.53 3.42
CA GLU A 335 16.73 21.21 4.82
C GLU A 335 17.70 20.21 5.47
N TYR A 336 18.62 19.61 4.69
CA TYR A 336 19.51 18.55 5.15
C TYR A 336 20.94 19.07 5.22
N VAL A 337 21.42 19.39 6.43
CA VAL A 337 22.70 20.09 6.61
C VAL A 337 23.89 19.12 6.59
N ASP A 338 23.77 17.91 7.15
CA ASP A 338 24.85 16.94 7.19
C ASP A 338 24.78 15.89 6.07
N LEU A 339 25.94 15.32 5.73
CA LEU A 339 26.08 14.36 4.64
C LEU A 339 25.30 13.05 4.89
N GLN A 340 25.13 12.62 6.14
CA GLN A 340 24.38 11.39 6.44
C GLN A 340 22.89 11.61 6.21
N ALA A 341 22.34 12.73 6.67
CA ALA A 341 20.95 13.11 6.42
C ALA A 341 20.67 13.27 4.92
N ARG A 342 21.59 13.91 4.17
CA ARG A 342 21.50 14.00 2.70
C ARG A 342 21.51 12.63 2.05
N ARG A 343 22.49 11.77 2.38
CA ARG A 343 22.58 10.39 1.85
C ARG A 343 21.33 9.58 2.16
N LYS A 344 20.82 9.68 3.38
CA LYS A 344 19.59 9.01 3.80
C LYS A 344 18.39 9.49 2.99
N LYS A 345 18.22 10.81 2.81
CA LYS A 345 17.13 11.37 2.01
C LYS A 345 17.23 10.97 0.54
N THR A 346 18.43 11.09 -0.05
CA THR A 346 18.70 10.63 -1.41
C THR A 346 18.43 9.14 -1.53
N GLN A 347 18.85 8.31 -0.57
CA GLN A 347 18.53 6.89 -0.54
C GLN A 347 17.03 6.67 -0.48
N GLU A 348 16.29 7.31 0.42
CA GLU A 348 14.82 7.19 0.50
C GLU A 348 14.13 7.51 -0.83
N LEU A 349 14.58 8.57 -1.52
CA LEU A 349 14.04 9.00 -2.82
C LEU A 349 14.48 8.13 -4.01
N PHE A 350 15.68 7.54 -3.98
CA PHE A 350 16.23 6.67 -5.04
C PHE A 350 16.13 5.17 -4.73
N THR A 351 15.72 4.77 -3.53
CA THR A 351 15.04 3.49 -3.38
C THR A 351 13.84 3.65 -4.29
N PHE A 352 13.89 2.98 -5.44
CA PHE A 352 12.72 2.58 -6.20
C PHE A 352 11.87 1.74 -5.25
N THR A 353 11.22 2.42 -4.32
CA THR A 353 10.10 1.92 -3.57
C THR A 353 9.06 1.84 -4.66
N TYR A 354 8.84 0.62 -5.12
CA TYR A 354 7.83 0.30 -6.12
C TYR A 354 6.47 0.78 -5.57
N TYR A 355 6.14 2.05 -5.78
CA TYR A 355 4.79 2.55 -5.66
C TYR A 355 4.09 2.23 -6.97
N GLN A 356 3.89 0.93 -7.22
CA GLN A 356 2.83 0.50 -8.11
C GLN A 356 1.76 -0.19 -7.28
N VAL A 357 1.00 0.65 -6.58
CA VAL A 357 -0.35 0.32 -6.12
C VAL A 357 -1.22 1.54 -6.42
N THR A 358 -1.28 1.93 -7.70
CA THR A 358 -2.50 2.58 -8.16
C THR A 358 -3.52 1.45 -8.22
N ALA A 359 -4.39 1.35 -7.22
CA ALA A 359 -5.50 0.41 -7.27
C ALA A 359 -6.26 0.70 -8.58
N THR A 360 -6.10 -0.17 -9.57
CA THR A 360 -6.79 -0.04 -10.85
C THR A 360 -8.29 -0.03 -10.60
N ARG A 361 -9.08 0.58 -11.49
CA ARG A 361 -10.55 0.55 -11.39
C ARG A 361 -11.09 -0.87 -11.17
N SER A 362 -10.44 -1.89 -11.74
CA SER A 362 -10.76 -3.30 -11.51
C SER A 362 -10.44 -3.78 -10.09
N THR A 363 -9.31 -3.36 -9.51
CA THR A 363 -8.97 -3.65 -8.10
C THR A 363 -9.93 -2.97 -7.13
N ILE A 364 -10.31 -1.71 -7.38
CA ILE A 364 -11.31 -1.00 -6.59
C ILE A 364 -12.68 -1.67 -6.73
N ALA A 365 -13.10 -2.05 -7.94
CA ALA A 365 -14.36 -2.76 -8.15
C ALA A 365 -14.37 -4.13 -7.45
N GLN A 366 -13.25 -4.86 -7.49
CA GLN A 366 -13.11 -6.15 -6.81
C GLN A 366 -13.12 -6.00 -5.28
N LEU A 367 -12.52 -4.93 -4.76
CA LEU A 367 -12.60 -4.56 -3.35
C LEU A 367 -14.06 -4.24 -2.96
N LEU A 368 -14.75 -3.39 -3.72
CA LEU A 368 -16.14 -3.04 -3.46
C LEU A 368 -17.07 -4.27 -3.51
N ASN A 369 -16.84 -5.22 -4.42
CA ASN A 369 -17.61 -6.47 -4.51
C ASN A 369 -17.38 -7.45 -3.35
N THR A 370 -16.29 -7.27 -2.59
CA THR A 370 -15.98 -8.11 -1.42
C THR A 370 -16.37 -7.45 -0.10
N ILE A 371 -16.62 -6.14 -0.09
CA ILE A 371 -17.15 -5.43 1.07
C ILE A 371 -18.66 -5.68 1.14
N ASP A 372 -19.06 -6.50 2.10
CA ASP A 372 -20.46 -6.83 2.40
C ASP A 372 -21.04 -6.04 3.59
N SER A 373 -20.17 -5.40 4.38
CA SER A 373 -20.55 -4.68 5.60
C SER A 373 -19.56 -3.57 5.96
N HIS A 374 -20.02 -2.60 6.74
CA HIS A 374 -19.16 -1.54 7.30
C HIS A 374 -17.97 -2.10 8.10
N ARG A 375 -18.19 -3.24 8.77
CA ARG A 375 -17.15 -3.96 9.53
C ARG A 375 -16.05 -4.51 8.62
N THR A 376 -16.43 -5.13 7.51
CA THR A 376 -15.49 -5.61 6.48
C THR A 376 -14.68 -4.42 5.93
N ALA A 377 -15.34 -3.30 5.62
CA ALA A 377 -14.66 -2.07 5.17
C ALA A 377 -13.64 -1.52 6.20
N ALA A 378 -14.00 -1.50 7.49
CA ALA A 378 -13.10 -1.06 8.56
C ALA A 378 -11.89 -2.00 8.75
N GLN A 379 -12.07 -3.31 8.59
CA GLN A 379 -10.97 -4.27 8.59
C GLN A 379 -10.02 -4.05 7.42
N TYR A 380 -10.56 -3.85 6.21
CA TYR A 380 -9.76 -3.46 5.05
C TYR A 380 -8.93 -2.20 5.36
N LEU A 381 -9.56 -1.12 5.81
CA LEU A 381 -8.89 0.13 6.15
C LEU A 381 -7.78 -0.06 7.18
N THR A 382 -8.02 -0.85 8.24
CA THR A 382 -7.00 -1.14 9.27
C THR A 382 -5.75 -1.79 8.67
N HIS A 383 -5.93 -2.72 7.73
CA HIS A 383 -4.83 -3.37 7.02
C HIS A 383 -4.07 -2.39 6.10
N PHE A 384 -4.74 -1.35 5.57
CA PHE A 384 -4.13 -0.31 4.72
C PHE A 384 -3.46 0.82 5.51
N THR A 385 -4.03 1.23 6.64
CA THR A 385 -3.55 2.37 7.42
C THR A 385 -2.44 1.99 8.40
N THR A 386 -2.19 0.71 8.62
CA THR A 386 -1.04 0.26 9.41
C THR A 386 0.21 0.47 8.56
N PRO A 387 1.13 1.39 8.91
CA PRO A 387 2.30 1.66 8.08
C PRO A 387 3.12 0.37 7.91
N HIS A 388 3.40 -0.01 6.66
CA HIS A 388 4.27 -1.14 6.29
C HIS A 388 5.74 -0.99 6.75
N GLN A 389 6.01 -0.02 7.62
CA GLN A 389 7.32 0.32 8.18
C GLN A 389 7.49 -0.17 9.63
N SER A 390 6.72 -1.17 10.08
CA SER A 390 7.06 -1.84 11.34
C SER A 390 8.39 -2.59 11.17
N PRO A 391 9.35 -2.49 12.12
CA PRO A 391 10.61 -3.24 12.11
C PRO A 391 10.42 -4.76 12.02
N THR A 392 9.23 -5.27 12.34
CA THR A 392 8.84 -6.67 12.19
C THR A 392 7.95 -6.81 10.95
N GLN A 393 8.54 -7.11 9.80
CA GLN A 393 7.82 -7.44 8.56
C GLN A 393 7.13 -8.81 8.68
N GLN A 394 6.12 -8.91 9.56
CA GLN A 394 5.28 -10.10 9.67
C GLN A 394 4.36 -10.15 8.44
N PRO A 395 4.35 -11.27 7.68
CA PRO A 395 3.41 -11.43 6.59
C PRO A 395 1.99 -11.48 7.14
N PHE A 396 1.04 -10.86 6.44
CA PHE A 396 -0.35 -10.87 6.89
C PHE A 396 -0.98 -12.26 6.78
N ALA A 397 -0.57 -13.05 5.78
CA ALA A 397 -1.08 -14.41 5.56
C ALA A 397 -0.02 -15.42 5.10
N VAL A 398 -0.22 -16.69 5.50
CA VAL A 398 0.39 -17.87 4.89
C VAL A 398 -0.71 -18.66 4.17
N ILE A 399 -0.54 -18.91 2.88
CA ILE A 399 -1.53 -19.55 2.01
C ILE A 399 -0.96 -20.88 1.52
N LYS A 400 -1.57 -21.99 1.94
CA LYS A 400 -1.28 -23.31 1.39
C LYS A 400 -2.16 -23.56 0.17
N VAL A 401 -1.52 -23.90 -0.94
CA VAL A 401 -2.19 -24.27 -2.20
C VAL A 401 -2.08 -25.77 -2.40
N GLY A 402 -3.22 -26.45 -2.54
CA GLY A 402 -3.24 -27.86 -2.92
C GLY A 402 -2.84 -28.04 -4.40
N GLY A 403 -2.15 -29.14 -4.72
CA GLY A 403 -1.70 -29.41 -6.10
C GLY A 403 -2.83 -29.35 -7.13
N ALA A 404 -4.00 -29.94 -6.86
CA ALA A 404 -5.14 -29.92 -7.79
C ALA A 404 -5.55 -28.50 -8.24
N ILE A 405 -5.42 -27.51 -7.36
CA ILE A 405 -5.77 -26.10 -7.66
C ILE A 405 -4.85 -25.51 -8.73
N LEU A 406 -3.58 -25.95 -8.78
CA LEU A 406 -2.62 -25.52 -9.80
C LEU A 406 -2.97 -26.06 -11.19
N ASP A 407 -3.83 -27.07 -11.30
CA ASP A 407 -4.36 -27.58 -12.56
C ASP A 407 -5.73 -26.99 -12.89
N THR A 408 -6.67 -27.05 -11.94
CA THR A 408 -8.08 -26.77 -12.22
C THR A 408 -8.46 -25.29 -12.06
N HIS A 409 -7.71 -24.55 -11.24
CA HIS A 409 -8.09 -23.20 -10.80
C HIS A 409 -6.94 -22.19 -10.82
N LEU A 410 -5.88 -22.44 -11.60
CA LEU A 410 -4.68 -21.61 -11.65
C LEU A 410 -4.96 -20.13 -11.91
N HIS A 411 -5.76 -19.81 -12.93
CA HIS A 411 -6.10 -18.41 -13.26
C HIS A 411 -6.95 -17.73 -12.18
N THR A 412 -7.84 -18.49 -11.53
CA THR A 412 -8.63 -17.96 -10.39
C THR A 412 -7.73 -17.65 -9.21
N LEU A 413 -6.80 -18.55 -8.90
CA LEU A 413 -5.79 -18.35 -7.86
C LEU A 413 -4.90 -17.15 -8.18
N ALA A 414 -4.36 -17.06 -9.40
CA ALA A 414 -3.48 -15.97 -9.83
C ALA A 414 -4.21 -14.61 -9.73
N SER A 415 -5.46 -14.53 -10.18
CA SER A 415 -6.30 -13.33 -10.03
C SER A 415 -6.52 -12.95 -8.56
N SER A 416 -6.83 -13.92 -7.70
CA SER A 416 -7.01 -13.68 -6.27
C SER A 416 -5.72 -13.19 -5.59
N LEU A 417 -4.56 -13.74 -5.98
CA LEU A 417 -3.25 -13.33 -5.48
C LEU A 417 -2.81 -11.96 -6.02
N ALA A 418 -3.15 -11.66 -7.27
CA ALA A 418 -2.90 -10.36 -7.89
C ALA A 418 -3.56 -9.23 -7.14
N PHE A 419 -4.78 -9.45 -6.66
CA PHE A 419 -5.48 -8.49 -5.82
C PHE A 419 -4.67 -8.12 -4.57
N PHE A 420 -4.11 -9.10 -3.85
CA PHE A 420 -3.29 -8.78 -2.66
C PHE A 420 -2.04 -7.98 -3.03
N SER A 421 -1.31 -8.40 -4.05
CA SER A 421 -0.10 -7.70 -4.49
C SER A 421 -0.39 -6.26 -4.91
N ARG A 422 -1.46 -6.05 -5.69
CA ARG A 422 -1.97 -4.73 -6.10
C ARG A 422 -2.52 -3.89 -4.95
N MET A 423 -2.69 -4.47 -3.77
CA MET A 423 -3.08 -3.77 -2.55
C MET A 423 -1.88 -3.61 -1.58
N GLY A 424 -0.66 -3.93 -2.01
CA GLY A 424 0.55 -3.85 -1.18
C GLY A 424 0.65 -4.97 -0.13
N LEU A 425 -0.13 -6.04 -0.30
CA LEU A 425 -0.20 -7.17 0.62
C LEU A 425 0.52 -8.38 0.00
N TYR A 426 1.55 -8.87 0.67
CA TYR A 426 2.40 -9.96 0.17
C TYR A 426 2.20 -11.24 1.00
N PRO A 427 1.19 -12.09 0.69
CA PRO A 427 1.04 -13.36 1.37
C PRO A 427 2.18 -14.31 1.02
N VAL A 428 2.52 -15.22 1.94
CA VAL A 428 3.49 -16.28 1.69
C VAL A 428 2.77 -17.52 1.18
N ILE A 429 3.10 -17.97 -0.02
CA ILE A 429 2.43 -19.09 -0.66
C ILE A 429 3.31 -20.34 -0.53
N VAL A 430 2.75 -21.45 -0.08
CA VAL A 430 3.38 -22.78 -0.15
C VAL A 430 2.47 -23.73 -0.90
N HIS A 431 3.00 -24.43 -1.90
CA HIS A 431 2.19 -25.35 -2.71
C HIS A 431 2.65 -26.80 -2.58
N GLY A 432 1.70 -27.71 -2.77
CA GLY A 432 1.94 -29.15 -3.00
C GLY A 432 1.77 -29.52 -4.48
N ALA A 433 2.03 -30.78 -4.81
CA ALA A 433 1.82 -31.36 -6.16
C ALA A 433 1.31 -32.82 -6.11
N GLY A 434 0.55 -33.18 -5.07
CA GLY A 434 0.20 -34.57 -4.76
C GLY A 434 -0.52 -35.34 -5.88
N PRO A 435 -1.64 -34.84 -6.43
CA PRO A 435 -2.36 -35.50 -7.53
C PRO A 435 -1.51 -35.68 -8.79
N GLN A 436 -0.74 -34.64 -9.16
CA GLN A 436 0.15 -34.67 -10.31
C GLN A 436 1.27 -35.71 -10.14
N LEU A 437 1.81 -35.82 -8.91
CA LEU A 437 2.85 -36.79 -8.60
C LEU A 437 2.33 -38.23 -8.73
N ASN A 438 1.12 -38.52 -8.24
CA ASN A 438 0.53 -39.84 -8.38
C ASN A 438 0.43 -40.25 -9.85
N LYS A 439 -0.09 -39.34 -10.70
CA LYS A 439 -0.24 -39.60 -12.13
C LYS A 439 1.11 -39.88 -12.81
N ILE A 440 2.14 -39.07 -12.52
CA ILE A 440 3.47 -39.26 -13.13
C ILE A 440 4.12 -40.57 -12.66
N LEU A 441 3.93 -40.94 -11.40
CA LEU A 441 4.45 -42.22 -10.87
C LEU A 441 3.75 -43.41 -11.54
N GLU A 442 2.42 -43.37 -11.65
CA GLU A 442 1.62 -44.38 -12.36
C GLU A 442 2.07 -44.53 -13.82
N ASP A 443 2.23 -43.40 -14.54
CA ASP A 443 2.70 -43.38 -15.93
C ASP A 443 4.15 -43.92 -16.07
N ALA A 444 4.98 -43.77 -15.03
CA ALA A 444 6.33 -44.32 -14.96
C ALA A 444 6.37 -45.79 -14.49
N GLY A 445 5.23 -46.39 -14.20
CA GLY A 445 5.12 -47.76 -13.69
C GLY A 445 5.55 -47.92 -12.22
N VAL A 446 5.57 -46.83 -11.44
CA VAL A 446 5.90 -46.81 -10.02
C VAL A 446 4.61 -46.68 -9.22
N GLU A 447 4.24 -47.72 -8.45
CA GLU A 447 3.04 -47.66 -7.61
C GLU A 447 3.23 -46.72 -6.40
N PRO A 448 2.35 -45.73 -6.18
CA PRO A 448 2.42 -44.86 -5.00
C PRO A 448 2.21 -45.63 -3.68
N HIS A 449 3.25 -45.73 -2.85
CA HIS A 449 3.14 -46.34 -1.52
C HIS A 449 2.87 -45.31 -0.42
N PHE A 450 1.87 -45.57 0.42
CA PHE A 450 1.49 -44.73 1.55
C PHE A 450 1.41 -45.55 2.83
N GLU A 451 2.02 -45.02 3.90
CA GLU A 451 1.95 -45.60 5.24
C GLU A 451 1.50 -44.53 6.23
N GLU A 452 0.45 -44.80 7.00
CA GLU A 452 -0.17 -43.83 7.94
C GLU A 452 -0.56 -42.48 7.31
N GLY A 453 -0.79 -42.47 5.99
CA GLY A 453 -1.11 -41.26 5.22
C GLY A 453 0.12 -40.43 4.80
N ILE A 454 1.33 -40.93 5.05
CA ILE A 454 2.60 -40.37 4.58
C ILE A 454 3.05 -41.14 3.35
N ARG A 455 3.52 -40.44 2.32
CA ARG A 455 4.07 -41.07 1.12
C ARG A 455 5.49 -41.56 1.40
N VAL A 456 5.70 -42.87 1.34
CA VAL A 456 7.05 -43.43 1.39
C VAL A 456 7.79 -42.98 0.13
N THR A 457 8.97 -42.39 0.32
CA THR A 457 9.68 -41.68 -0.76
C THR A 457 11.10 -42.21 -0.87
N ASP A 458 11.37 -43.03 -1.88
CA ASP A 458 12.73 -43.45 -2.22
C ASP A 458 13.46 -42.43 -3.11
N GLY A 459 14.72 -42.69 -3.47
CA GLY A 459 15.52 -41.78 -4.29
C GLY A 459 14.95 -41.55 -5.69
N HIS A 460 14.35 -42.57 -6.31
CA HIS A 460 13.76 -42.44 -7.63
C HIS A 460 12.50 -41.58 -7.60
N THR A 461 11.60 -41.89 -6.67
CA THR A 461 10.37 -41.14 -6.38
C THR A 461 10.67 -39.69 -6.03
N LEU A 462 11.69 -39.44 -5.21
CA LEU A 462 12.11 -38.09 -4.87
C LEU A 462 12.60 -37.30 -6.09
N SER A 463 13.33 -37.94 -7.02
CA SER A 463 13.81 -37.26 -8.23
C SER A 463 12.66 -36.78 -9.11
N ILE A 464 11.62 -37.61 -9.24
CA ILE A 464 10.41 -37.30 -9.99
C ILE A 464 9.63 -36.19 -9.27
N ALA A 465 9.43 -36.33 -7.96
CA ALA A 465 8.75 -35.33 -7.14
C ALA A 465 9.45 -33.97 -7.24
N ARG A 466 10.77 -33.93 -7.08
CA ARG A 466 11.55 -32.68 -7.12
C ARG A 466 11.35 -31.95 -8.45
N ARG A 467 11.42 -32.65 -9.58
CA ARG A 467 11.21 -32.05 -10.91
C ARG A 467 9.80 -31.46 -11.02
N LEU A 468 8.79 -32.25 -10.68
CA LEU A 468 7.40 -31.82 -10.70
C LEU A 468 7.16 -30.58 -9.82
N PHE A 469 7.71 -30.56 -8.60
CA PHE A 469 7.54 -29.42 -7.70
C PHE A 469 8.16 -28.15 -8.27
N LEU A 470 9.29 -28.24 -8.97
CA LEU A 470 9.89 -27.09 -9.66
C LEU A 470 9.00 -26.61 -10.82
N ASP A 471 8.46 -27.54 -11.60
CA ASP A 471 7.59 -27.23 -12.74
C ASP A 471 6.29 -26.55 -12.28
N GLU A 472 5.62 -27.10 -11.25
CA GLU A 472 4.39 -26.53 -10.68
C GLU A 472 4.64 -25.19 -9.97
N ASN A 473 5.81 -25.00 -9.34
CA ASN A 473 6.20 -23.72 -8.77
C ASN A 473 6.32 -22.65 -9.84
N LEU A 474 7.04 -22.98 -10.93
CA LEU A 474 7.27 -22.06 -12.03
C LEU A 474 5.99 -21.76 -12.80
N LYS A 475 5.10 -22.73 -12.96
CA LYS A 475 3.78 -22.56 -13.57
C LYS A 475 2.94 -21.52 -12.83
N LEU A 476 2.92 -21.55 -11.50
CA LEU A 476 2.24 -20.52 -10.70
C LEU A 476 2.91 -19.14 -10.81
N VAL A 477 4.24 -19.10 -10.77
CA VAL A 477 5.01 -17.85 -10.94
C VAL A 477 4.71 -17.23 -12.31
N GLN A 478 4.76 -18.01 -13.39
CA GLN A 478 4.47 -17.55 -14.75
C GLN A 478 3.05 -17.01 -14.87
N ALA A 479 2.05 -17.72 -14.33
CA ALA A 479 0.66 -17.25 -14.35
C ALA A 479 0.46 -15.93 -13.60
N LEU A 480 1.27 -15.63 -12.59
CA LEU A 480 1.27 -14.35 -11.86
C LEU A 480 1.99 -13.25 -12.66
N GLU A 481 3.16 -13.55 -13.21
CA GLU A 481 3.95 -12.60 -14.02
C GLU A 481 3.17 -12.18 -15.28
N GLU A 482 2.46 -13.09 -15.93
CA GLU A 482 1.60 -12.82 -17.10
C GLU A 482 0.51 -11.78 -16.83
N ILE A 483 0.04 -11.66 -15.59
CA ILE A 483 -0.97 -10.68 -15.16
C ILE A 483 -0.36 -9.47 -14.42
N GLY A 484 0.95 -9.30 -14.54
CA GLY A 484 1.71 -8.16 -14.03
C GLY A 484 2.00 -8.21 -12.53
N VAL A 485 2.05 -9.42 -11.94
CA VAL A 485 2.34 -9.61 -10.51
C VAL A 485 3.73 -10.20 -10.34
N ALA A 486 4.63 -9.43 -9.74
CA ALA A 486 5.96 -9.90 -9.39
C ALA A 486 5.89 -11.07 -8.39
N ALA A 487 6.41 -12.23 -8.76
CA ALA A 487 6.44 -13.42 -7.94
C ALA A 487 7.87 -13.99 -7.89
N ARG A 488 8.30 -14.45 -6.71
CA ARG A 488 9.63 -15.02 -6.49
C ARG A 488 9.52 -16.52 -6.23
N PRO A 489 10.03 -17.39 -7.13
CA PRO A 489 10.15 -18.81 -6.82
C PRO A 489 11.18 -19.01 -5.71
N ILE A 490 10.79 -19.69 -4.63
CA ILE A 490 11.66 -20.07 -3.51
C ILE A 490 11.57 -21.58 -3.35
N THR A 491 12.43 -22.30 -4.07
CA THR A 491 12.34 -23.75 -4.23
C THR A 491 13.22 -24.55 -3.27
N ALA A 492 14.06 -23.86 -2.50
CA ALA A 492 15.05 -24.40 -1.56
C ALA A 492 15.44 -23.34 -0.51
N GLY A 493 16.13 -23.77 0.55
CA GLY A 493 16.77 -22.89 1.53
C GLY A 493 15.86 -22.28 2.60
N VAL A 494 14.58 -22.66 2.64
CA VAL A 494 13.62 -22.22 3.68
C VAL A 494 13.46 -23.27 4.77
N PHE A 495 13.18 -24.52 4.39
CA PHE A 495 12.93 -25.59 5.35
C PHE A 495 14.19 -26.41 5.58
N GLN A 496 14.67 -26.40 6.82
CA GLN A 496 15.68 -27.34 7.29
C GLN A 496 14.98 -28.47 8.03
N ALA A 497 15.35 -29.71 7.73
CA ALA A 497 14.70 -30.91 8.25
C ALA A 497 15.70 -32.03 8.57
N GLU A 498 15.27 -32.97 9.40
CA GLU A 498 15.91 -34.27 9.59
C GLU A 498 15.02 -35.36 8.98
N HIS A 499 15.54 -36.58 8.81
CA HIS A 499 14.70 -37.70 8.39
C HIS A 499 13.64 -37.99 9.45
N LEU A 500 12.38 -38.13 9.03
CA LEU A 500 11.28 -38.46 9.94
C LEU A 500 11.46 -39.85 10.55
N ASP A 501 11.66 -40.83 9.68
CA ASP A 501 12.10 -42.20 9.98
C ASP A 501 12.62 -42.75 8.66
N GLN A 502 13.95 -42.86 8.54
CA GLN A 502 14.60 -43.18 7.28
C GLN A 502 14.35 -44.63 6.86
N GLU A 503 14.22 -45.55 7.81
CA GLU A 503 13.96 -46.96 7.52
C GLU A 503 12.52 -47.17 7.07
N ARG A 504 11.58 -46.46 7.69
CA ARG A 504 10.14 -46.59 7.41
C ARG A 504 9.67 -45.78 6.20
N TYR A 505 10.04 -44.50 6.12
CA TYR A 505 9.52 -43.56 5.12
C TYR A 505 10.52 -43.16 4.04
N GLY A 506 11.80 -43.53 4.18
CA GLY A 506 12.86 -43.14 3.24
C GLY A 506 13.22 -41.67 3.35
N LEU A 507 13.22 -40.96 2.22
CA LEU A 507 13.60 -39.55 2.08
C LEU A 507 12.45 -38.60 2.42
N VAL A 508 11.83 -38.80 3.58
CA VAL A 508 10.76 -37.96 4.13
C VAL A 508 11.29 -37.19 5.34
N GLY A 509 10.99 -35.90 5.40
CA GLY A 509 11.58 -34.99 6.37
C GLY A 509 10.62 -34.53 7.47
N GLN A 510 11.16 -34.40 8.68
CA GLN A 510 10.59 -33.65 9.79
C GLN A 510 11.27 -32.28 9.86
N ILE A 511 10.53 -31.20 9.63
CA ILE A 511 11.08 -29.84 9.68
C ILE A 511 11.55 -29.55 11.11
N THR A 512 12.81 -29.11 11.23
CA THR A 512 13.43 -28.72 12.50
C THR A 512 13.61 -27.20 12.60
N LYS A 513 13.74 -26.51 11.46
CA LYS A 513 13.95 -25.05 11.43
C LYS A 513 13.43 -24.42 10.13
N VAL A 514 12.84 -23.23 10.27
CA VAL A 514 12.42 -22.37 9.14
C VAL A 514 13.33 -21.15 9.04
N LYS A 515 14.00 -20.99 7.89
CA LYS A 515 14.83 -19.82 7.55
C LYS A 515 13.95 -18.78 6.85
N THR A 516 13.62 -17.69 7.55
CA THR A 516 12.70 -16.65 7.05
C THR A 516 13.35 -15.62 6.14
N ALA A 517 14.69 -15.54 6.11
CA ALA A 517 15.42 -14.52 5.35
C ALA A 517 15.08 -14.49 3.84
N PRO A 518 14.98 -15.62 3.11
CA PRO A 518 14.58 -15.61 1.69
C PRO A 518 13.17 -15.04 1.48
N ILE A 519 12.24 -15.38 2.38
CA ILE A 519 10.84 -14.94 2.34
C ILE A 519 10.76 -13.42 2.55
N ILE A 520 11.41 -12.94 3.61
CA ILE A 520 11.46 -11.50 3.95
C ILE A 520 12.12 -10.71 2.82
N SER A 521 13.18 -11.25 2.21
CA SER A 521 13.85 -10.61 1.07
C SER A 521 12.93 -10.48 -0.16
N ALA A 522 12.11 -11.49 -0.45
CA ALA A 522 11.15 -11.42 -1.55
C ALA A 522 10.06 -10.38 -1.27
N MET A 523 9.52 -10.35 -0.05
CA MET A 523 8.52 -9.37 0.36
C MET A 523 9.06 -7.93 0.33
N ARG A 524 10.32 -7.71 0.74
CA ARG A 524 11.00 -6.40 0.64
C ARG A 524 11.16 -5.91 -0.78
N ALA A 525 11.27 -6.83 -1.74
CA ALA A 525 11.33 -6.54 -3.15
C ALA A 525 9.93 -6.44 -3.80
N SER A 526 8.86 -6.39 -2.99
CA SER A 526 7.47 -6.35 -3.45
C SER A 526 7.09 -7.55 -4.34
N CYS A 527 7.70 -8.71 -4.10
CA CYS A 527 7.38 -9.96 -4.78
C CYS A 527 6.59 -10.90 -3.87
N LEU A 528 5.64 -11.64 -4.44
CA LEU A 528 4.98 -12.76 -3.77
C LEU A 528 5.97 -13.94 -3.61
N PRO A 529 6.32 -14.38 -2.39
CA PRO A 529 7.16 -15.56 -2.22
C PRO A 529 6.36 -16.84 -2.45
N ILE A 530 6.78 -17.64 -3.45
CA ILE A 530 6.12 -18.89 -3.85
C ILE A 530 7.03 -20.08 -3.51
N LEU A 531 6.67 -20.82 -2.46
CA LEU A 531 7.48 -21.89 -1.88
C LEU A 531 7.01 -23.29 -2.30
N THR A 532 7.97 -24.19 -2.52
CA THR A 532 7.72 -25.64 -2.60
C THR A 532 7.65 -26.24 -1.19
N SER A 533 6.95 -27.36 -1.01
CA SER A 533 6.97 -28.14 0.25
C SER A 533 8.11 -29.17 0.27
N MET A 534 9.34 -28.73 0.00
CA MET A 534 10.56 -29.54 0.09
C MET A 534 11.48 -28.98 1.17
N ALA A 535 12.15 -29.86 1.90
CA ALA A 535 13.12 -29.47 2.93
C ALA A 535 14.50 -30.04 2.63
N GLU A 536 15.50 -29.54 3.35
CA GLU A 536 16.89 -29.97 3.20
C GLU A 536 17.48 -30.32 4.57
N THR A 537 18.27 -31.39 4.61
CA THR A 537 19.14 -31.68 5.75
C THR A 537 20.29 -30.67 5.83
N GLU A 538 21.05 -30.70 6.93
CA GLU A 538 22.20 -29.80 7.11
C GLU A 538 23.31 -30.02 6.07
N ASP A 539 23.46 -31.25 5.58
CA ASP A 539 24.38 -31.64 4.50
C ASP A 539 23.81 -31.46 3.08
N GLY A 540 22.56 -30.99 2.95
CA GLY A 540 21.95 -30.62 1.66
C GLY A 540 21.16 -31.72 0.96
N GLN A 541 20.87 -32.85 1.62
CA GLN A 541 19.95 -33.86 1.10
C GLN A 541 18.52 -33.31 1.10
N VAL A 542 17.86 -33.33 -0.06
CA VAL A 542 16.46 -32.92 -0.18
C VAL A 542 15.55 -34.00 0.40
N LEU A 543 14.54 -33.59 1.15
CA LEU A 543 13.53 -34.45 1.75
C LEU A 543 12.13 -33.99 1.35
N ASN A 544 11.26 -34.96 1.12
CA ASN A 544 9.84 -34.70 0.88
C ASN A 544 9.15 -34.33 2.19
N VAL A 545 8.29 -33.29 2.17
CA VAL A 545 7.54 -32.84 3.34
C VAL A 545 6.08 -32.61 2.98
N ASN A 546 5.17 -32.93 3.91
CA ASN A 546 3.75 -32.63 3.76
C ASN A 546 3.52 -31.11 3.68
N ALA A 547 2.82 -30.65 2.65
CA ALA A 547 2.54 -29.22 2.45
C ALA A 547 1.72 -28.57 3.57
N ASP A 548 0.82 -29.30 4.23
CA ASP A 548 0.05 -28.79 5.38
C ASP A 548 0.97 -28.60 6.60
N LEU A 549 1.94 -29.51 6.80
CA LEU A 549 2.97 -29.38 7.83
C LEU A 549 3.91 -28.20 7.53
N ALA A 550 4.39 -28.09 6.28
CA ALA A 550 5.22 -26.97 5.84
C ALA A 550 4.53 -25.62 6.05
N ALA A 551 3.24 -25.51 5.73
CA ALA A 551 2.44 -24.32 5.99
C ALA A 551 2.31 -24.01 7.49
N SER A 552 2.16 -25.03 8.32
CA SER A 552 2.06 -24.89 9.78
C SER A 552 3.37 -24.38 10.37
N GLU A 553 4.51 -24.92 9.94
CA GLU A 553 5.84 -24.47 10.38
C GLU A 553 6.16 -23.04 9.89
N LEU A 554 5.78 -22.69 8.66
CA LEU A 554 5.84 -21.30 8.19
C LEU A 554 5.03 -20.38 9.09
N ALA A 555 3.80 -20.77 9.40
CA ALA A 555 2.93 -19.97 10.26
C ALA A 555 3.51 -19.82 11.67
N ARG A 556 4.07 -20.86 12.28
CA ARG A 556 4.76 -20.78 13.59
C ARG A 556 5.95 -19.81 13.55
N ALA A 557 6.75 -19.85 12.48
CA ALA A 557 7.93 -18.99 12.33
C ALA A 557 7.58 -17.53 12.03
N LEU A 558 6.55 -17.29 11.21
CA LEU A 558 6.20 -15.97 10.69
C LEU A 558 5.09 -15.27 11.49
N LYS A 559 4.33 -16.02 12.28
CA LYS A 559 3.19 -15.56 13.10
C LYS A 559 2.19 -14.68 12.34
N PRO A 560 1.64 -15.14 11.20
CA PRO A 560 0.70 -14.36 10.41
C PRO A 560 -0.64 -14.17 11.13
N LYS A 561 -1.40 -13.13 10.74
CA LYS A 561 -2.78 -12.94 11.20
C LYS A 561 -3.72 -13.98 10.57
N LYS A 562 -3.45 -14.41 9.33
CA LYS A 562 -4.28 -15.36 8.59
C LYS A 562 -3.46 -16.56 8.12
N VAL A 563 -4.00 -17.75 8.29
CA VAL A 563 -3.49 -18.96 7.63
C VAL A 563 -4.62 -19.48 6.76
N VAL A 564 -4.36 -19.73 5.48
CA VAL A 564 -5.41 -20.14 4.54
C VAL A 564 -5.01 -21.44 3.87
N TYR A 565 -5.90 -22.44 3.94
CA TYR A 565 -5.77 -23.70 3.23
C TYR A 565 -6.75 -23.72 2.07
N LEU A 566 -6.23 -23.64 0.85
CA LEU A 566 -7.07 -23.72 -0.34
C LEU A 566 -7.41 -25.18 -0.65
N ALA A 567 -8.70 -25.46 -0.83
CA ALA A 567 -9.22 -26.77 -1.18
C ALA A 567 -10.38 -26.64 -2.19
N GLU A 568 -10.46 -27.56 -3.15
CA GLU A 568 -11.52 -27.59 -4.18
C GLU A 568 -12.92 -27.71 -3.59
N LYS A 569 -13.06 -28.36 -2.42
CA LYS A 569 -14.37 -28.51 -1.76
C LYS A 569 -14.86 -27.24 -1.04
N GLY A 570 -13.98 -26.24 -0.83
CA GLY A 570 -14.36 -24.96 -0.25
C GLY A 570 -14.78 -24.98 1.22
N GLY A 571 -14.30 -25.95 2.02
CA GLY A 571 -14.54 -26.02 3.46
C GLY A 571 -14.71 -27.44 4.01
N LEU A 572 -15.03 -27.52 5.29
CA LEU A 572 -15.44 -28.74 6.00
C LEU A 572 -16.96 -28.87 5.96
N VAL A 573 -17.44 -30.11 5.85
CA VAL A 573 -18.87 -30.43 5.76
C VAL A 573 -19.25 -31.28 6.96
N HIS A 574 -20.37 -30.93 7.60
CA HIS A 574 -20.94 -31.68 8.70
C HIS A 574 -21.49 -33.02 8.19
N GLY A 575 -20.98 -34.14 8.73
CA GLY A 575 -21.23 -35.47 8.20
C GLY A 575 -22.67 -35.96 8.31
N VAL A 576 -23.44 -35.46 9.28
CA VAL A 576 -24.88 -35.77 9.44
C VAL A 576 -25.78 -34.85 8.62
N THR A 577 -25.64 -33.52 8.76
CA THR A 577 -26.54 -32.57 8.10
C THR A 577 -26.19 -32.28 6.64
N GLY A 578 -24.99 -32.66 6.19
CA GLY A 578 -24.47 -32.35 4.86
C GLY A 578 -24.18 -30.86 4.62
N LYS A 579 -24.41 -30.01 5.62
CA LYS A 579 -24.17 -28.56 5.54
C LYS A 579 -22.69 -28.24 5.76
N ARG A 580 -22.20 -27.20 5.08
CA ARG A 580 -20.86 -26.66 5.31
C ARG A 580 -20.77 -26.08 6.72
N ILE A 581 -19.66 -26.34 7.41
CA ILE A 581 -19.34 -25.76 8.70
C ILE A 581 -18.71 -24.40 8.44
N GLU A 582 -19.37 -23.31 8.86
CA GLU A 582 -18.87 -21.96 8.58
C GLU A 582 -17.78 -21.53 9.56
N ARG A 583 -17.91 -21.92 10.84
CA ARG A 583 -17.01 -21.52 11.92
C ARG A 583 -16.83 -22.67 12.92
N ILE A 584 -15.62 -22.78 13.47
CA ILE A 584 -15.27 -23.67 14.58
C ILE A 584 -14.51 -22.86 15.63
N ASN A 585 -15.10 -22.72 16.83
CA ASN A 585 -14.40 -22.21 18.00
C ASN A 585 -13.76 -23.38 18.76
N LEU A 586 -12.43 -23.49 18.70
CA LEU A 586 -11.72 -24.62 19.30
C LEU A 586 -11.82 -24.66 20.82
N SER A 587 -11.91 -23.52 21.50
CA SER A 587 -12.00 -23.48 22.97
C SER A 587 -13.33 -24.05 23.50
N GLU A 588 -14.41 -23.94 22.71
CA GLU A 588 -15.74 -24.47 23.05
C GLU A 588 -15.99 -25.86 22.46
N GLU A 589 -15.63 -26.06 21.18
CA GLU A 589 -16.18 -27.15 20.38
C GLU A 589 -15.20 -28.30 20.16
N PHE A 590 -13.90 -28.14 20.43
CA PHE A 590 -12.88 -29.08 19.99
C PHE A 590 -13.11 -30.52 20.51
N GLU A 591 -13.26 -30.71 21.82
CA GLU A 591 -13.42 -32.04 22.40
C GLU A 591 -14.71 -32.72 21.90
N ASP A 592 -15.82 -31.98 21.92
CA ASP A 592 -17.13 -32.46 21.47
C ASP A 592 -17.10 -32.85 19.99
N LEU A 593 -16.47 -32.03 19.15
CA LEU A 593 -16.33 -32.26 17.71
C LEU A 593 -15.43 -33.46 17.43
N MET A 594 -14.33 -33.61 18.16
CA MET A 594 -13.40 -34.72 17.99
C MET A 594 -14.00 -36.07 18.42
N ALA A 595 -14.92 -36.05 19.39
CA ALA A 595 -15.66 -37.22 19.86
C ALA A 595 -16.76 -37.69 18.89
N GLN A 596 -17.20 -36.83 17.95
CA GLN A 596 -18.25 -37.19 17.00
C GLN A 596 -17.81 -38.32 16.05
N GLU A 597 -18.66 -39.35 15.89
CA GLU A 597 -18.41 -40.48 15.00
C GLU A 597 -18.35 -40.07 13.52
N TRP A 598 -19.13 -39.06 13.12
CA TRP A 598 -19.19 -38.60 11.73
C TRP A 598 -17.92 -37.86 11.27
N VAL A 599 -17.07 -37.42 12.21
CA VAL A 599 -15.81 -36.76 11.88
C VAL A 599 -14.79 -37.83 11.48
N LYS A 600 -14.65 -38.01 10.18
CA LYS A 600 -13.74 -38.99 9.58
C LYS A 600 -12.28 -38.75 9.99
N TYR A 601 -11.48 -39.82 9.96
CA TYR A 601 -10.06 -39.81 10.35
C TYR A 601 -9.25 -38.65 9.75
N GLY A 602 -9.35 -38.42 8.43
CA GLY A 602 -8.63 -37.31 7.79
C GLY A 602 -9.08 -35.91 8.24
N THR A 603 -10.37 -35.73 8.55
CA THR A 603 -10.89 -34.47 9.12
C THR A 603 -10.39 -34.27 10.54
N ARG A 604 -10.36 -35.34 11.35
CA ARG A 604 -9.80 -35.32 12.72
C ARG A 604 -8.34 -34.87 12.73
N LEU A 605 -7.51 -35.45 11.85
CA LEU A 605 -6.10 -35.07 11.73
C LEU A 605 -5.94 -33.59 11.38
N LYS A 606 -6.75 -33.08 10.45
CA LYS A 606 -6.70 -31.67 10.04
C LYS A 606 -7.11 -30.72 11.16
N ILE A 607 -8.19 -31.03 11.89
CA ILE A 607 -8.65 -30.19 13.01
C ILE A 607 -7.61 -30.18 14.14
N ARG A 608 -7.02 -31.34 14.48
CA ARG A 608 -5.93 -31.41 15.48
C ARG A 608 -4.71 -30.60 15.07
N ALA A 609 -4.26 -30.72 13.83
CA ALA A 609 -3.10 -29.95 13.35
C ALA A 609 -3.38 -28.43 13.41
N VAL A 610 -4.59 -28.01 13.06
CA VAL A 610 -5.01 -26.60 13.16
C VAL A 610 -5.10 -26.12 14.61
N GLU A 611 -5.62 -26.95 15.51
CA GLU A 611 -5.67 -26.64 16.94
C GLU A 611 -4.27 -26.46 17.52
N GLU A 612 -3.36 -27.38 17.24
CA GLU A 612 -1.99 -27.31 17.71
C GLU A 612 -1.26 -26.09 17.14
N LEU A 613 -1.50 -25.77 15.86
CA LEU A 613 -0.97 -24.56 15.22
C LEU A 613 -1.48 -23.30 15.93
N LEU A 614 -2.79 -23.15 16.10
CA LEU A 614 -3.41 -21.97 16.70
C LEU A 614 -3.04 -21.80 18.18
N ARG A 615 -2.73 -22.88 18.89
CA ARG A 615 -2.20 -22.84 20.25
C ARG A 615 -0.84 -22.12 20.32
N GLY A 616 -0.01 -22.27 19.29
CA GLY A 616 1.31 -21.62 19.17
C GLY A 616 1.29 -20.20 18.59
N LEU A 617 0.12 -19.71 18.14
CA LEU A 617 -0.04 -18.40 17.50
C LEU A 617 -0.74 -17.38 18.41
N PRO A 618 -0.64 -16.07 18.10
CA PRO A 618 -1.46 -15.06 18.75
C PRO A 618 -2.94 -15.40 18.70
N GLY A 619 -3.71 -15.03 19.74
CA GLY A 619 -5.15 -15.35 19.82
C GLY A 619 -6.01 -14.73 18.72
N THR A 620 -5.48 -13.74 18.00
CA THR A 620 -6.11 -13.09 16.85
C THR A 620 -5.88 -13.84 15.53
N SER A 621 -5.01 -14.85 15.52
CA SER A 621 -4.72 -15.62 14.31
C SER A 621 -5.85 -16.61 14.03
N THR A 622 -6.20 -16.76 12.75
CA THR A 622 -7.25 -17.69 12.31
C THR A 622 -6.76 -18.58 11.17
N VAL A 623 -7.33 -19.78 11.06
CA VAL A 623 -7.13 -20.69 9.92
C VAL A 623 -8.42 -20.76 9.11
N SER A 624 -8.36 -20.51 7.80
CA SER A 624 -9.51 -20.59 6.90
C SER A 624 -9.32 -21.71 5.87
N ILE A 625 -10.30 -22.59 5.71
CA ILE A 625 -10.32 -23.62 4.66
C ILE A 625 -11.36 -23.22 3.62
N VAL A 626 -10.90 -22.80 2.44
CA VAL A 626 -11.75 -22.13 1.44
C VAL A 626 -11.45 -22.55 0.01
N HIS A 627 -12.37 -22.22 -0.90
CA HIS A 627 -12.16 -22.37 -2.33
C HIS A 627 -11.33 -21.17 -2.86
N PRO A 628 -10.51 -21.33 -3.92
CA PRO A 628 -9.71 -20.21 -4.48
C PRO A 628 -10.51 -18.96 -4.84
N VAL A 629 -11.78 -19.11 -5.25
CA VAL A 629 -12.67 -18.00 -5.60
C VAL A 629 -13.06 -17.15 -4.37
N ASP A 630 -13.06 -17.77 -3.20
CA ASP A 630 -13.46 -17.15 -1.93
C ASP A 630 -12.25 -16.68 -1.10
N LEU A 631 -11.03 -16.82 -1.63
CA LEU A 631 -9.78 -16.48 -0.93
C LEU A 631 -9.77 -15.04 -0.40
N GLN A 632 -10.25 -14.07 -1.18
CA GLN A 632 -10.29 -12.66 -0.77
C GLN A 632 -11.24 -12.46 0.41
N ARG A 633 -12.46 -13.01 0.32
CA ARG A 633 -13.45 -12.97 1.40
C ARG A 633 -12.91 -13.65 2.66
N ALA A 634 -12.23 -14.79 2.52
CA ALA A 634 -11.67 -15.52 3.66
C ALA A 634 -10.61 -14.74 4.45
N VAL A 635 -9.84 -13.90 3.77
CA VAL A 635 -8.78 -13.08 4.38
C VAL A 635 -9.37 -11.86 5.09
N PHE A 636 -10.38 -11.19 4.51
CA PHE A 636 -10.87 -9.91 4.99
C PHE A 636 -12.23 -9.93 5.69
N ALA A 637 -13.02 -11.00 5.56
CA ALA A 637 -14.30 -11.08 6.26
C ALA A 637 -14.08 -11.33 7.76
N ALA A 638 -14.77 -10.55 8.58
CA ALA A 638 -14.62 -10.57 10.03
C ALA A 638 -15.09 -11.87 10.70
N SER A 639 -16.04 -12.57 10.07
CA SER A 639 -16.71 -13.76 10.64
C SER A 639 -16.51 -15.03 9.79
N GLY A 640 -15.76 -14.95 8.68
CA GLY A 640 -15.63 -16.05 7.72
C GLY A 640 -16.92 -16.44 6.98
N ALA A 641 -18.00 -15.69 7.20
CA ALA A 641 -19.33 -15.99 6.66
C ALA A 641 -19.30 -16.14 5.13
N GLY A 642 -19.89 -17.22 4.63
CA GLY A 642 -20.08 -17.47 3.20
C GLY A 642 -18.86 -17.97 2.42
N ALA A 643 -17.62 -17.82 2.91
CA ALA A 643 -16.38 -18.11 2.15
C ALA A 643 -15.85 -19.55 2.31
N GLY A 644 -16.16 -20.22 3.42
CA GLY A 644 -15.72 -21.59 3.71
C GLY A 644 -15.78 -21.89 5.20
N THR A 645 -14.80 -22.61 5.73
CA THR A 645 -14.71 -22.91 7.17
C THR A 645 -13.63 -22.06 7.82
N LEU A 646 -14.02 -21.19 8.75
CA LEU A 646 -13.13 -20.46 9.64
C LEU A 646 -12.89 -21.28 10.91
N ILE A 647 -11.63 -21.47 11.28
CA ILE A 647 -11.22 -22.11 12.52
C ILE A 647 -10.38 -21.12 13.29
N GLU A 648 -10.75 -20.92 14.56
CA GLU A 648 -10.05 -20.01 15.44
C GLU A 648 -9.93 -20.63 16.82
N ARG A 649 -8.98 -20.12 17.61
CA ARG A 649 -8.88 -20.52 19.01
C ARG A 649 -10.18 -20.16 19.75
N GLY A 650 -10.75 -19.01 19.39
CA GLY A 650 -11.99 -18.49 19.96
C GLY A 650 -11.87 -18.22 21.46
N THR A 651 -12.99 -17.92 22.07
CA THR A 651 -13.10 -17.71 23.52
C THR A 651 -14.03 -18.75 24.11
N ARG A 652 -13.64 -19.32 25.25
CA ARG A 652 -14.53 -20.19 26.02
C ARG A 652 -15.60 -19.34 26.71
N VAL A 653 -16.86 -19.71 26.52
CA VAL A 653 -18.03 -19.01 27.07
C VAL A 653 -18.62 -19.82 28.20
N TYR A 654 -18.50 -19.28 29.41
CA TYR A 654 -19.08 -19.86 30.61
C TYR A 654 -20.47 -19.26 30.81
N SER A 655 -21.37 -20.02 31.43
CA SER A 655 -22.66 -19.48 31.87
C SER A 655 -22.99 -19.95 33.28
N THR A 656 -23.78 -19.14 33.99
CA THR A 656 -24.33 -19.43 35.31
C THR A 656 -25.75 -18.90 35.42
N THR A 657 -26.45 -19.26 36.48
CA THR A 657 -27.80 -18.77 36.77
C THR A 657 -27.81 -17.81 37.95
N SER A 658 -28.88 -17.01 38.07
CA SER A 658 -29.11 -16.16 39.25
C SER A 658 -29.15 -16.93 40.58
N ALA A 659 -29.41 -18.24 40.57
CA ALA A 659 -29.38 -19.07 41.79
C ALA A 659 -27.95 -19.30 42.31
N GLU A 660 -26.99 -19.38 41.40
CA GLU A 660 -25.57 -19.64 41.64
C GLU A 660 -24.77 -18.34 41.80
N PHE A 661 -25.11 -17.30 41.04
CA PHE A 661 -24.48 -15.99 41.07
C PHE A 661 -25.17 -15.07 42.07
N ARG A 662 -24.61 -14.90 43.27
CA ARG A 662 -25.22 -14.16 44.39
C ARG A 662 -24.64 -12.77 44.66
N ASP A 663 -23.72 -12.28 43.83
CA ASP A 663 -23.07 -10.98 44.00
C ASP A 663 -23.82 -9.88 43.24
N GLU A 664 -24.84 -9.29 43.89
CA GLU A 664 -25.66 -8.20 43.33
C GLU A 664 -24.78 -6.98 42.96
N GLY A 665 -23.79 -6.65 43.79
CA GLY A 665 -22.92 -5.49 43.56
C GLY A 665 -22.09 -5.62 42.29
N ARG A 666 -21.52 -6.80 42.03
CA ARG A 666 -20.79 -7.07 40.78
C ARG A 666 -21.71 -7.10 39.57
N LEU A 667 -22.93 -7.62 39.70
CA LEU A 667 -23.90 -7.57 38.59
C LEU A 667 -24.18 -6.12 38.21
N VAL A 668 -24.51 -5.26 39.18
CA VAL A 668 -24.76 -3.84 38.93
C VAL A 668 -23.56 -3.17 38.27
N GLN A 669 -22.35 -3.41 38.78
CA GLN A 669 -21.12 -2.86 38.17
C GLN A 669 -20.93 -3.31 36.72
N ALA A 670 -21.19 -4.58 36.42
CA ALA A 670 -21.06 -5.13 35.07
C ALA A 670 -22.10 -4.54 34.11
N LEU A 671 -23.36 -4.42 34.54
CA LEU A 671 -24.45 -3.81 33.77
C LEU A 671 -24.16 -2.34 33.46
N VAL A 672 -23.76 -1.56 34.47
CA VAL A 672 -23.39 -0.14 34.29
C VAL A 672 -22.20 0.01 33.33
N ARG A 673 -21.18 -0.86 33.46
CA ARG A 673 -20.01 -0.83 32.56
C ARG A 673 -20.39 -1.12 31.10
N GLN A 674 -21.44 -1.88 30.85
CA GLN A 674 -21.95 -2.20 29.51
C GLN A 674 -22.90 -1.13 28.96
N GLY A 675 -23.17 -0.07 29.73
CA GLY A 675 -24.10 0.99 29.34
C GLY A 675 -25.57 0.60 29.50
N ALA A 676 -25.88 -0.36 30.37
CA ALA A 676 -27.27 -0.70 30.70
C ALA A 676 -27.99 0.50 31.32
N GLY A 677 -29.25 0.72 30.93
CA GLY A 677 -30.11 1.74 31.51
C GLY A 677 -30.48 1.45 32.96
N GLU A 678 -30.95 2.47 33.69
CA GLU A 678 -31.36 2.33 35.09
C GLU A 678 -32.46 1.27 35.28
N ASP A 679 -33.37 1.14 34.32
CA ASP A 679 -34.45 0.17 34.38
C ASP A 679 -33.97 -1.27 34.19
N GLU A 680 -33.00 -1.49 33.31
CA GLU A 680 -32.39 -2.80 33.06
C GLU A 680 -31.63 -3.28 34.30
N VAL A 681 -30.88 -2.37 34.93
CA VAL A 681 -30.20 -2.61 36.21
C VAL A 681 -31.23 -2.97 37.29
N ARG A 682 -32.30 -2.17 37.42
CA ARG A 682 -33.37 -2.42 38.40
C ARG A 682 -34.06 -3.76 38.16
N PHE A 683 -34.36 -4.11 36.91
CA PHE A 683 -34.96 -5.38 36.53
C PHE A 683 -34.08 -6.57 36.95
N CYS A 684 -32.78 -6.52 36.62
CA CYS A 684 -31.85 -7.59 36.96
C CYS A 684 -31.67 -7.76 38.48
N VAL A 685 -31.57 -6.65 39.22
CA VAL A 685 -31.48 -6.68 40.68
C VAL A 685 -32.75 -7.25 41.32
N ASP A 686 -33.93 -6.80 40.86
CA ASP A 686 -35.20 -7.31 41.36
C ASP A 686 -35.38 -8.80 41.04
N ALA A 687 -34.99 -9.23 39.83
CA ALA A 687 -35.00 -10.62 39.44
C ALA A 687 -34.09 -11.48 40.34
N MET A 688 -32.87 -11.01 40.67
CA MET A 688 -32.01 -11.70 41.63
C MET A 688 -32.64 -11.79 43.02
N ARG A 689 -33.14 -10.67 43.56
CA ARG A 689 -33.73 -10.61 44.92
C ARG A 689 -34.98 -11.48 45.05
N ARG A 690 -35.80 -11.54 43.99
CA ARG A 690 -37.02 -12.35 43.92
C ARG A 690 -36.77 -13.79 43.44
N ASN A 691 -35.51 -14.18 43.27
CA ASN A 691 -35.11 -15.50 42.78
C ASN A 691 -35.76 -15.89 41.43
N ARG A 692 -36.01 -14.89 40.58
CA ARG A 692 -36.42 -15.10 39.19
C ARG A 692 -35.20 -15.57 38.38
N PRO A 693 -35.40 -16.44 37.39
CA PRO A 693 -34.30 -16.95 36.59
C PRO A 693 -33.66 -15.79 35.82
N LEU A 694 -32.34 -15.70 35.90
CA LEU A 694 -31.49 -14.97 34.97
C LEU A 694 -30.42 -15.95 34.50
N LYS A 695 -29.97 -15.80 33.26
CA LYS A 695 -28.80 -16.51 32.76
C LYS A 695 -27.73 -15.51 32.38
N MET A 696 -26.53 -15.72 32.89
CA MET A 696 -25.41 -14.80 32.75
C MET A 696 -24.24 -15.51 32.07
N TYR A 697 -23.54 -14.80 31.18
CA TYR A 697 -22.42 -15.35 30.42
C TYR A 697 -21.12 -14.61 30.68
N PHE A 698 -20.00 -15.34 30.68
CA PHE A 698 -18.66 -14.85 30.98
C PHE A 698 -17.65 -15.41 29.98
N ASN A 699 -16.59 -14.67 29.70
CA ASN A 699 -15.41 -15.17 29.00
C ASN A 699 -14.29 -15.64 29.96
N ASP A 700 -14.33 -15.18 31.21
CA ASP A 700 -13.44 -15.59 32.28
C ASP A 700 -14.26 -15.76 33.58
N PRO A 701 -14.41 -17.00 34.09
CA PRO A 701 -15.19 -17.26 35.29
C PRO A 701 -14.53 -16.68 36.55
N ALA A 702 -13.21 -16.42 36.55
CA ALA A 702 -12.52 -15.81 37.69
C ALA A 702 -12.86 -14.32 37.86
N SER A 703 -13.22 -13.64 36.75
CA SER A 703 -13.63 -12.24 36.79
C SER A 703 -14.94 -12.03 37.56
N LEU A 704 -15.84 -13.03 37.53
CA LEU A 704 -17.23 -12.95 38.01
C LEU A 704 -17.96 -11.66 37.55
N SER A 705 -17.61 -11.14 36.36
CA SER A 705 -18.22 -9.96 35.77
C SER A 705 -19.00 -10.39 34.53
N PRO A 706 -20.33 -10.54 34.61
CA PRO A 706 -21.11 -11.06 33.48
C PRO A 706 -21.06 -10.09 32.31
N LEU A 707 -20.80 -10.62 31.12
CA LEU A 707 -20.71 -9.87 29.87
C LEU A 707 -22.06 -9.82 29.13
N VAL A 708 -22.90 -10.83 29.33
CA VAL A 708 -24.26 -10.88 28.80
C VAL A 708 -25.21 -11.35 29.88
N VAL A 709 -26.39 -10.73 29.94
CA VAL A 709 -27.47 -11.15 30.82
C VAL A 709 -28.74 -11.38 29.99
N VAL A 710 -29.30 -12.58 30.13
CA VAL A 710 -30.60 -12.96 29.57
C VAL A 710 -31.61 -13.08 30.71
N GLY A 711 -32.68 -12.31 30.60
CA GLY A 711 -33.76 -12.25 31.56
C GLY A 711 -35.02 -12.93 31.05
N PHE A 712 -35.92 -13.26 31.99
CA PHE A 712 -37.19 -13.91 31.71
C PHE A 712 -38.31 -13.03 32.26
N GLY A 713 -39.12 -12.47 31.37
CA GLY A 713 -40.28 -11.64 31.71
C GLY A 713 -41.53 -12.46 32.03
N ALA A 714 -42.68 -11.79 32.15
CA ALA A 714 -43.98 -12.45 32.26
C ALA A 714 -44.44 -13.10 30.94
N GLY A 715 -43.86 -12.67 29.81
CA GLY A 715 -44.03 -13.31 28.50
C GLY A 715 -43.11 -14.53 28.33
N ASP A 716 -43.54 -15.45 27.47
CA ASP A 716 -42.94 -16.79 27.34
C ASP A 716 -41.58 -16.82 26.61
N ALA A 717 -41.07 -15.68 26.12
CA ALA A 717 -39.82 -15.58 25.37
C ALA A 717 -38.69 -14.92 26.22
N PRO A 718 -37.50 -15.52 26.30
CA PRO A 718 -36.37 -14.93 27.00
C PRO A 718 -35.87 -13.67 26.28
N ARG A 719 -35.42 -12.69 27.06
CA ARG A 719 -34.99 -11.38 26.58
C ARG A 719 -33.51 -11.15 26.85
N LEU A 720 -32.77 -10.74 25.83
CA LEU A 720 -31.41 -10.24 25.99
C LEU A 720 -31.48 -8.87 26.65
N ILE A 721 -30.94 -8.73 27.87
CA ILE A 721 -30.97 -7.49 28.64
C ILE A 721 -29.73 -6.66 28.33
N THR A 722 -28.54 -7.26 28.42
CA THR A 722 -27.29 -6.57 28.10
C THR A 722 -26.39 -7.38 27.20
N PHE A 723 -25.54 -6.67 26.46
CA PHE A 723 -24.57 -7.26 25.56
C PHE A 723 -23.33 -6.35 25.43
N PRO A 724 -22.09 -6.89 25.36
CA PRO A 724 -20.87 -6.11 25.47
C PRO A 724 -20.77 -4.97 24.45
N SER A 725 -20.41 -3.78 24.92
CA SER A 725 -20.15 -2.57 24.13
C SER A 725 -18.63 -2.32 24.02
N GLY A 726 -18.08 -2.24 22.80
CA GLY A 726 -16.65 -1.93 22.57
C GLY A 726 -16.12 -2.18 21.15
N SER A 727 -15.13 -1.37 20.76
CA SER A 727 -14.46 -1.26 19.44
C SER A 727 -13.67 -2.51 18.99
N MET A 728 -13.37 -2.57 17.68
CA MET A 728 -12.64 -3.63 16.95
C MET A 728 -11.68 -4.46 17.82
N GLY A 729 -12.06 -5.72 18.05
CA GLY A 729 -11.38 -6.68 18.92
C GLY A 729 -12.33 -7.36 19.91
N ALA A 730 -13.41 -6.68 20.31
CA ALA A 730 -14.49 -7.22 21.16
C ALA A 730 -15.47 -8.15 20.41
N ASP A 731 -15.46 -8.12 19.06
CA ASP A 731 -16.50 -8.76 18.26
C ASP A 731 -16.44 -10.29 18.20
N ALA A 732 -15.25 -10.91 18.28
CA ALA A 732 -15.13 -12.37 18.21
C ALA A 732 -15.72 -13.03 19.45
N VAL A 733 -15.49 -12.43 20.63
CA VAL A 733 -16.08 -12.82 21.92
C VAL A 733 -17.59 -12.62 21.89
N ALA A 734 -18.08 -11.50 21.34
CA ALA A 734 -19.50 -11.25 21.14
C ALA A 734 -20.15 -12.32 20.25
N ASP A 735 -19.52 -12.66 19.12
CA ASP A 735 -20.00 -13.74 18.25
C ASP A 735 -20.06 -15.09 18.98
N ASP A 736 -18.99 -15.46 19.70
CA ASP A 736 -18.94 -16.69 20.50
C ASP A 736 -20.05 -16.73 21.55
N MET A 737 -20.28 -15.61 22.25
CA MET A 737 -21.36 -15.49 23.23
C MET A 737 -22.73 -15.64 22.60
N PHE A 738 -22.98 -15.00 21.45
CA PHE A 738 -24.27 -15.08 20.79
C PHE A 738 -24.55 -16.49 20.24
N VAL A 739 -23.55 -17.17 19.68
CA VAL A 739 -23.67 -18.58 19.27
C VAL A 739 -24.02 -19.46 20.47
N ARG A 740 -23.37 -19.25 21.62
CA ARG A 740 -23.70 -19.96 22.86
C ARG A 740 -25.14 -19.69 23.32
N ILE A 741 -25.58 -18.43 23.25
CA ILE A 741 -26.96 -18.03 23.60
C ILE A 741 -27.97 -18.71 22.68
N MET A 742 -27.72 -18.78 21.37
CA MET A 742 -28.60 -19.48 20.42
C MET A 742 -28.72 -20.97 20.72
N LYS A 743 -27.65 -21.61 21.22
CA LYS A 743 -27.68 -23.02 21.64
C LYS A 743 -28.49 -23.21 22.92
N ASP A 744 -28.39 -22.28 23.87
CA ASP A 744 -29.12 -22.33 25.13
C ASP A 744 -30.60 -21.92 24.97
N PHE A 745 -30.92 -21.06 23.99
CA PHE A 745 -32.24 -20.47 23.79
C PHE A 745 -32.70 -20.58 22.32
N PRO A 746 -33.66 -21.47 21.98
CA PRO A 746 -34.17 -21.61 20.62
C PRO A 746 -35.07 -20.45 20.17
N LYS A 747 -35.57 -19.64 21.11
CA LYS A 747 -36.26 -18.37 20.88
C LYS A 747 -35.62 -17.28 21.72
N LEU A 748 -35.45 -16.07 21.19
CA LEU A 748 -34.88 -14.92 21.91
C LEU A 748 -35.39 -13.61 21.34
N VAL A 749 -35.53 -12.61 22.20
CA VAL A 749 -35.95 -11.24 21.86
C VAL A 749 -34.97 -10.23 22.41
N TRP A 750 -34.68 -9.17 21.65
CA TRP A 750 -33.81 -8.10 22.11
C TRP A 750 -34.16 -6.77 21.45
N ASN A 751 -33.75 -5.67 22.08
CA ASN A 751 -33.94 -4.32 21.56
C ASN A 751 -32.57 -3.69 21.30
N VAL A 752 -32.49 -2.89 20.24
CA VAL A 752 -31.30 -2.12 19.87
C VAL A 752 -31.76 -0.71 19.50
N ARG A 753 -30.99 0.32 19.85
CA ARG A 753 -31.31 1.67 19.39
C ARG A 753 -31.08 1.80 17.90
N GLU A 754 -31.85 2.67 17.25
CA GLU A 754 -31.69 2.94 15.81
C GLU A 754 -30.32 3.57 15.48
N ASP A 755 -29.73 4.29 16.43
CA ASP A 755 -28.41 4.93 16.33
C ASP A 755 -27.25 4.06 16.83
N ASP A 756 -27.49 2.79 17.21
CA ASP A 756 -26.41 1.89 17.64
C ASP A 756 -25.63 1.34 16.43
N ASP A 757 -24.31 1.53 16.43
CA ASP A 757 -23.39 1.06 15.37
C ASP A 757 -23.45 -0.47 15.13
N ARG A 758 -24.01 -1.24 16.07
CA ARG A 758 -24.15 -2.71 15.99
C ARG A 758 -25.52 -3.16 15.47
N LEU A 759 -26.44 -2.26 15.15
CA LEU A 759 -27.81 -2.61 14.72
C LEU A 759 -27.80 -3.61 13.56
N GLU A 760 -26.91 -3.43 12.58
CA GLU A 760 -26.77 -4.36 11.46
C GLU A 760 -26.24 -5.73 11.89
N TRP A 761 -25.30 -5.79 12.83
CA TRP A 761 -24.77 -7.04 13.38
C TRP A 761 -25.87 -7.85 14.09
N PHE A 762 -26.71 -7.17 14.87
CA PHE A 762 -27.86 -7.78 15.52
C PHE A 762 -28.94 -8.20 14.51
N SER A 763 -29.24 -7.33 13.54
CA SER A 763 -30.25 -7.60 12.50
C SER A 763 -29.92 -8.83 11.68
N ALA A 764 -28.65 -9.07 11.35
CA ALA A 764 -28.20 -10.26 10.62
C ALA A 764 -28.45 -11.58 11.36
N ARG A 765 -28.71 -11.55 12.68
CA ARG A 765 -28.98 -12.71 13.53
C ARG A 765 -30.47 -12.87 13.88
N ALA A 766 -31.31 -11.95 13.41
CA ALA A 766 -32.74 -11.99 13.65
C ALA A 766 -33.48 -12.65 12.49
N THR A 767 -34.57 -13.36 12.77
CA THR A 767 -35.53 -13.79 11.76
C THR A 767 -36.69 -12.80 11.59
N GLY A 768 -36.84 -11.85 12.52
CA GLY A 768 -37.83 -10.80 12.44
C GLY A 768 -37.38 -9.50 13.11
N ARG A 769 -37.92 -8.39 12.61
CA ARG A 769 -37.58 -7.01 13.01
C ARG A 769 -38.85 -6.17 13.07
N PHE A 770 -38.95 -5.31 14.08
CA PHE A 770 -39.98 -4.27 14.20
C PHE A 770 -39.35 -2.98 14.72
N GLN A 771 -39.76 -1.83 14.18
CA GLN A 771 -39.16 -0.54 14.51
C GLN A 771 -40.22 0.44 14.98
N HIS A 772 -39.98 1.10 16.12
CA HIS A 772 -40.87 2.11 16.69
C HIS A 772 -40.09 3.01 17.67
N GLY A 773 -40.36 4.32 17.67
CA GLY A 773 -39.86 5.25 18.69
C GLY A 773 -38.34 5.35 18.82
N GLY A 774 -37.58 5.19 17.73
CA GLY A 774 -36.09 5.21 17.75
C GLY A 774 -35.46 3.90 18.26
N TRP A 775 -36.26 2.86 18.44
CA TRP A 775 -35.81 1.51 18.82
C TRP A 775 -36.16 0.49 17.76
N VAL A 776 -35.28 -0.49 17.61
CA VAL A 776 -35.46 -1.65 16.76
C VAL A 776 -35.52 -2.90 17.64
N MET A 777 -36.69 -3.51 17.64
CA MET A 777 -36.93 -4.80 18.26
C MET A 777 -36.61 -5.92 17.26
N LEU A 778 -35.87 -6.91 17.74
CA LEU A 778 -35.36 -8.03 16.95
C LEU A 778 -35.63 -9.34 17.66
N TRP A 779 -35.87 -10.40 16.91
CA TRP A 779 -36.11 -11.74 17.46
C TRP A 779 -35.70 -12.86 16.51
N TYR A 780 -35.50 -14.04 17.06
CA TYR A 780 -35.51 -15.29 16.31
C TYR A 780 -36.36 -16.37 16.99
N GLY A 781 -36.82 -17.35 16.21
CA GLY A 781 -37.49 -18.54 16.71
C GLY A 781 -38.93 -18.33 17.21
N LEU A 782 -39.51 -17.14 17.05
CA LEU A 782 -40.91 -16.87 17.39
C LEU A 782 -41.86 -17.26 16.24
N SER A 783 -43.02 -17.81 16.60
CA SER A 783 -44.14 -17.96 15.68
C SER A 783 -44.74 -16.60 15.28
N GLN A 784 -45.51 -16.55 14.20
CA GLN A 784 -46.20 -15.32 13.78
C GLN A 784 -47.15 -14.77 14.86
N GLN A 785 -47.79 -15.65 15.64
CA GLN A 785 -48.71 -15.24 16.70
C GLN A 785 -47.96 -14.65 17.89
N GLU A 786 -46.86 -15.28 18.32
CA GLU A 786 -45.98 -14.75 19.37
C GLU A 786 -45.38 -13.41 18.96
N ALA A 787 -44.86 -13.30 17.73
CA ALA A 787 -44.31 -12.05 17.20
C ALA A 787 -45.38 -10.95 17.14
N ARG A 788 -46.62 -11.27 16.74
CA ARG A 788 -47.72 -10.30 16.73
C ARG A 788 -48.09 -9.81 18.13
N GLN A 789 -48.19 -10.72 19.11
CA GLN A 789 -48.45 -10.34 20.51
C GLN A 789 -47.34 -9.45 21.05
N LEU A 790 -46.09 -9.78 20.72
CA LEU A 790 -44.92 -9.04 21.16
C LEU A 790 -44.84 -7.64 20.53
N ILE A 791 -45.23 -7.49 19.26
CA ILE A 791 -45.34 -6.19 18.57
C ILE A 791 -46.49 -5.34 19.13
N LEU A 792 -47.63 -5.95 19.48
CA LEU A 792 -48.75 -5.26 20.10
C LEU A 792 -48.37 -4.79 21.52
N GLY A 793 -47.73 -5.64 22.32
CA GLY A 793 -47.15 -5.27 23.61
C GLY A 793 -46.10 -4.16 23.46
N PHE A 794 -45.29 -4.17 22.40
CA PHE A 794 -44.32 -3.08 22.16
C PHE A 794 -44.97 -1.71 21.88
N ARG A 795 -46.25 -1.69 21.46
CA ARG A 795 -47.06 -0.47 21.32
C ARG A 795 -47.76 -0.08 22.62
N ASP A 796 -48.17 -1.05 23.42
CA ASP A 796 -49.00 -0.85 24.62
C ASP A 796 -48.17 -0.71 25.92
N ASP A 797 -46.95 -1.26 25.97
CA ASP A 797 -46.07 -1.31 27.17
C ASP A 797 -45.35 0.02 27.48
N TYR A 798 -45.61 1.10 26.73
CA TYR A 798 -45.10 2.43 27.08
C TYR A 798 -46.06 3.26 27.94
N GLU A 799 -47.27 2.76 28.24
CA GLU A 799 -48.15 3.43 29.19
C GLU A 799 -48.51 2.62 30.45
N ASP A 800 -48.59 1.29 30.50
CA ASP A 800 -48.80 0.60 31.79
C ASP A 800 -48.50 -0.92 31.74
N GLU A 801 -47.82 -1.43 32.78
CA GLU A 801 -47.68 -2.84 33.24
C GLU A 801 -46.39 -3.67 33.08
N VAL A 802 -45.32 -3.25 32.40
CA VAL A 802 -44.00 -3.91 32.59
C VAL A 802 -42.89 -2.89 32.75
N GLY A 803 -42.62 -2.51 34.00
CA GLY A 803 -41.67 -1.47 34.42
C GLY A 803 -40.24 -1.58 33.87
N LEU A 804 -40.08 -1.21 32.61
CA LEU A 804 -38.85 -0.84 31.92
C LEU A 804 -39.11 0.50 31.20
N GLY A 805 -39.27 1.58 31.97
CA GLY A 805 -39.61 2.91 31.47
C GLY A 805 -38.45 3.88 31.65
N MET A 806 -37.88 4.36 30.54
CA MET A 806 -36.71 5.26 30.57
C MET A 806 -36.96 6.52 31.38
N GLY A 807 -36.01 6.78 32.28
CA GLY A 807 -35.82 8.05 32.96
C GLY A 807 -35.63 9.20 31.99
N ASP A 808 -36.53 10.17 32.10
CA ASP A 808 -36.39 11.50 31.53
C ASP A 808 -35.21 12.22 32.23
N THR A 809 -34.18 12.56 31.46
CA THR A 809 -32.98 13.26 31.94
C THR A 809 -33.29 14.74 32.20
N ARG A 810 -34.23 15.05 33.11
CA ARG A 810 -34.40 16.38 33.70
C ARG A 810 -35.00 16.33 35.10
N ARG A 811 -34.20 15.92 36.08
CA ARG A 811 -34.16 16.46 37.46
C ARG A 811 -33.38 15.50 38.34
N LEU A 812 -32.18 15.90 38.73
CA LEU A 812 -31.62 15.81 40.10
C LEU A 812 -30.14 16.20 40.04
N ALA A 813 -29.89 17.43 39.61
CA ALA A 813 -28.79 18.24 40.13
C ALA A 813 -29.39 19.19 41.18
N ALA A 814 -29.99 18.60 42.23
CA ALA A 814 -30.38 19.32 43.43
C ALA A 814 -30.68 18.28 44.52
N GLN A 815 -29.76 18.19 45.47
CA GLN A 815 -29.89 17.64 46.83
C GLN A 815 -29.58 16.14 47.03
N ALA A 816 -28.42 15.96 47.69
CA ALA A 816 -27.96 14.84 48.53
C ALA A 816 -27.46 13.58 47.82
#